data_AF-A0A7S1AT56-F1
#
_entry.id   AF-A0A7S1AT56-F1
#
_cell.length_a   1.000
_cell.length_b   1.000
_cell.length_c   1.000
_cell.angle_alpha   90.00
_cell.angle_beta   90.00
_cell.angle_gamma   90.00
#
_symmetry.space_group_name_H-M   'P 1'
#
loop_
_entity.id
_entity.type
_entity.pdbx_description
1 polymer ?
#
loop_
_entity_poly.entity_id
_entity_poly.type
_entity_poly.pdbx_seq_one_letter_code
_entity_poly.pdbx_strand_id
1 'polypeptide(L)'
;AQGGARLGAMALGIQWSSFEPPFALSEDTAGHGAEDVLATLSSDTWLFPPRSDQPQAPHPAPAQRARPDGYGLPVPPRPDLPPPVPETPAPVFRYDFQYLRSPQAQDVVRQLLTTTPPGQSRARQVGRNLKIFAGQAYHFLLGGQGGRSLIADEERNALLQEGERALKRLVEAGAISVGSDLILCLEAFDVSRGHRKEEQVWLCGALERVLGAALDVADEVEASTWRNNAALRIQHEAELYTNVDVRAWPHILNLVNRNHSVIQSESFSSQVRLQLCNFSNAQLWYEGLRQAAQLVAELHQVSSFDAGEITEIFNNVYFDRHHRRQLLGSVLQGAPRELVQEVLRLIDGVVELGERSDDEIILVRQLLVDLNEDIRCCRNTFFKMKSDWLAGRWTGVVVSEELSPEQICDHIDDDANYEDLLKVCVNRYLKVSRKFEAAKMLARPASQGTRVFETNRNDKQLAYLVSLYQDLDPPIDHFGPMEEGCLALPCPRSIQKVPHPDNLFVIEDDGKFLDQLERETLGSRSPLTMGVWWLWRCFDPKLDLWPRASFIAIAYEQKFYIVDLVRLEENGASVEEHSKRIICAILAAPHVLKIVHNVDKNSLVVLQRALLTHEESMRADVVLPHVTPVIDLVVVAAYARRTKPGAHSVSKLSGLTFDYLRLELCLAEALGNFERRPIRMSQQHYALSLAWSPLMILKVLCSHDIVRLHEVKAMAFSIGLPGAPTSWSEALGRTPLCSDPVAELDDDGVGGIPGAYGQNLWEDPEWRGQIPQPDIEFDLAGAFHSRVPQLVLPADQAKMAEHALRGLFDVQSTKCELDVLYQAYLHMQGAYESR
;
A
#
# COMPACT_ATOMS: atom_id res chain seq x y z
N ALA A 1 -23.85 11.06 -51.86
CA ALA A 1 -23.54 9.63 -51.67
C ALA A 1 -22.08 9.48 -51.32
N GLN A 2 -21.76 9.68 -50.03
CA GLN A 2 -20.45 9.44 -49.41
C GLN A 2 -20.79 9.03 -47.96
N GLY A 3 -20.60 7.75 -47.64
CA GLY A 3 -20.53 7.24 -46.27
C GLY A 3 -19.08 7.34 -45.81
N GLY A 4 -18.76 7.62 -44.56
CA GLY A 4 -19.45 7.17 -43.35
C GLY A 4 -18.59 6.10 -42.68
N ALA A 5 -17.44 6.50 -42.14
CA ALA A 5 -16.62 5.70 -41.23
C ALA A 5 -16.44 6.54 -39.95
N ARG A 6 -17.46 6.49 -39.07
CA ARG A 6 -17.36 7.03 -37.72
C ARG A 6 -16.53 6.05 -36.88
N LEU A 7 -15.45 6.57 -36.33
CA LEU A 7 -14.64 5.95 -35.29
C LEU A 7 -15.51 5.68 -34.07
N GLY A 8 -15.80 4.41 -33.81
CA GLY A 8 -16.23 3.94 -32.49
C GLY A 8 -14.98 3.84 -31.62
N ALA A 9 -14.69 4.88 -30.84
CA ALA A 9 -13.63 4.86 -29.86
C ALA A 9 -14.12 5.48 -28.54
N MET A 10 -13.75 4.83 -27.45
CA MET A 10 -13.84 5.26 -26.05
C MET A 10 -15.19 5.05 -25.34
N ALA A 11 -15.49 3.77 -25.13
CA ALA A 11 -16.35 3.29 -24.05
C ALA A 11 -15.55 2.32 -23.17
N LEU A 12 -14.86 2.80 -22.13
CA LEU A 12 -14.35 1.95 -21.06
C LEU A 12 -14.42 2.70 -19.71
N GLY A 13 -15.62 2.70 -19.13
CA GLY A 13 -15.77 2.69 -17.68
C GLY A 13 -15.63 1.24 -17.23
N ILE A 14 -14.47 0.86 -16.70
CA ILE A 14 -14.23 -0.52 -16.26
C ILE A 14 -14.52 -0.61 -14.76
N GLN A 15 -15.59 -1.35 -14.43
CA GLN A 15 -15.79 -1.96 -13.12
C GLN A 15 -14.69 -3.00 -12.87
N TRP A 16 -13.97 -2.88 -11.76
CA TRP A 16 -12.92 -3.83 -11.38
C TRP A 16 -13.50 -4.89 -10.44
N SER A 17 -13.72 -6.09 -10.95
CA SER A 17 -13.93 -7.27 -10.11
C SER A 17 -13.25 -8.51 -10.72
N SER A 18 -12.42 -9.15 -9.90
CA SER A 18 -11.95 -10.55 -9.92
C SER A 18 -11.27 -11.08 -11.19
N PHE A 19 -9.97 -11.46 -11.10
CA PHE A 19 -9.44 -12.63 -11.82
C PHE A 19 -8.22 -13.25 -11.10
N GLU A 20 -8.31 -14.57 -10.85
CA GLU A 20 -7.24 -15.48 -10.40
C GLU A 20 -6.20 -15.74 -11.52
N PRO A 21 -4.96 -16.12 -11.18
CA PRO A 21 -3.92 -16.39 -12.18
C PRO A 21 -4.04 -17.81 -12.79
N PRO A 22 -3.85 -17.96 -14.11
CA PRO A 22 -3.71 -19.26 -14.74
C PRO A 22 -2.23 -19.64 -14.96
N PHE A 23 -1.98 -20.95 -14.89
CA PHE A 23 -0.88 -21.75 -15.46
C PHE A 23 0.23 -22.30 -14.55
N ALA A 24 0.46 -23.60 -14.77
CA ALA A 24 1.28 -24.54 -14.05
C ALA A 24 2.76 -24.48 -14.47
N LEU A 25 3.65 -24.72 -13.51
CA LEU A 25 5.10 -24.81 -13.69
C LEU A 25 5.49 -26.24 -14.09
N SER A 26 6.38 -26.39 -15.08
CA SER A 26 7.06 -27.65 -15.37
C SER A 26 8.40 -27.71 -14.64
N GLU A 27 8.63 -28.81 -13.95
CA GLU A 27 9.91 -29.23 -13.37
C GLU A 27 10.95 -29.53 -14.46
N ASP A 28 12.18 -29.04 -14.30
CA ASP A 28 13.44 -29.77 -14.53
C ASP A 28 14.59 -28.79 -14.79
N THR A 29 15.54 -28.69 -13.85
CA THR A 29 17.00 -28.78 -14.09
C THR A 29 17.76 -28.54 -12.78
N ALA A 30 17.96 -29.62 -12.04
CA ALA A 30 18.98 -29.71 -11.01
C ALA A 30 20.33 -30.10 -11.63
N GLY A 31 21.44 -29.59 -11.09
CA GLY A 31 22.73 -30.29 -11.19
C GLY A 31 23.99 -29.43 -11.26
N HIS A 32 24.73 -29.45 -10.15
CA HIS A 32 26.20 -29.32 -10.04
C HIS A 32 26.81 -27.91 -9.88
N GLY A 33 27.40 -27.67 -8.69
CA GLY A 33 28.22 -26.48 -8.41
C GLY A 33 28.74 -26.37 -6.96
N ALA A 34 28.17 -27.09 -5.99
CA ALA A 34 28.50 -26.92 -4.57
C ALA A 34 29.79 -27.63 -4.11
N GLU A 35 30.24 -28.69 -4.78
CA GLU A 35 31.39 -29.49 -4.29
C GLU A 35 32.75 -28.87 -4.64
N ASP A 36 32.85 -28.13 -5.75
CA ASP A 36 34.11 -27.52 -6.19
C ASP A 36 34.48 -26.25 -5.40
N VAL A 37 33.48 -25.55 -4.84
CA VAL A 37 33.68 -24.34 -4.01
C VAL A 37 34.17 -24.68 -2.60
N LEU A 38 33.76 -25.84 -2.06
CA LEU A 38 34.14 -26.29 -0.73
C LEU A 38 35.60 -26.77 -0.65
N ALA A 39 36.17 -27.24 -1.77
CA ALA A 39 37.58 -27.65 -1.81
C ALA A 39 38.54 -26.46 -1.64
N THR A 40 38.16 -25.27 -2.13
CA THR A 40 39.00 -24.06 -2.10
C THR A 40 39.05 -23.33 -0.75
N LEU A 41 38.14 -23.62 0.19
CA LEU A 41 38.02 -22.90 1.47
C LEU A 41 38.67 -23.63 2.67
N SER A 42 39.25 -24.81 2.44
CA SER A 42 39.79 -25.67 3.51
C SER A 42 41.14 -25.24 4.08
N SER A 43 41.79 -24.22 3.52
CA SER A 43 43.13 -23.76 3.93
C SER A 43 43.15 -22.44 4.70
N ASP A 44 42.00 -21.84 4.99
CA ASP A 44 41.93 -20.51 5.62
C ASP A 44 41.91 -20.59 7.16
N THR A 45 43.02 -20.22 7.78
CA THR A 45 43.25 -20.38 9.24
C THR A 45 42.49 -19.38 10.10
N TRP A 46 41.79 -18.42 9.49
CA TRP A 46 40.91 -17.47 10.19
C TRP A 46 39.52 -18.06 10.53
N LEU A 47 39.03 -19.01 9.73
CA LEU A 47 37.71 -19.64 9.94
C LEU A 47 37.76 -20.88 10.85
N PHE A 48 38.95 -21.48 11.04
CA PHE A 48 39.15 -22.63 11.91
C PHE A 48 40.40 -22.45 12.79
N PRO A 49 40.28 -21.89 14.02
CA PRO A 49 41.39 -21.91 14.95
C PRO A 49 41.70 -23.37 15.36
N PRO A 50 42.98 -23.73 15.60
CA PRO A 50 43.34 -25.10 15.91
C PRO A 50 42.76 -25.50 17.27
N ARG A 51 42.07 -26.65 17.31
CA ARG A 51 41.50 -27.23 18.53
C ARG A 51 42.64 -27.64 19.49
N SER A 52 42.49 -27.30 20.76
CA SER A 52 43.41 -27.58 21.87
C SER A 52 43.51 -29.06 22.28
N ASP A 53 42.81 -29.97 21.60
CA ASP A 53 42.77 -31.40 21.96
C ASP A 53 43.32 -32.27 20.82
N GLN A 54 44.64 -32.23 20.62
CA GLN A 54 45.36 -33.32 19.95
C GLN A 54 46.62 -33.68 20.74
N PRO A 55 46.98 -34.98 20.85
CA PRO A 55 48.19 -35.40 21.53
C PRO A 55 49.42 -34.89 20.76
N GLN A 56 50.29 -34.14 21.45
CA GLN A 56 51.56 -33.69 20.89
C GLN A 56 52.44 -34.90 20.48
N ALA A 57 52.64 -35.05 19.17
CA ALA A 57 53.77 -35.79 18.62
C ALA A 57 55.06 -34.95 18.76
N PRO A 58 56.24 -35.57 18.89
CA PRO A 58 57.41 -34.93 19.49
C PRO A 58 58.02 -33.86 18.59
N HIS A 59 58.29 -32.69 19.17
CA HIS A 59 59.04 -31.63 18.49
C HIS A 59 60.52 -32.01 18.34
N PRO A 60 61.14 -31.75 17.18
CA PRO A 60 62.59 -31.77 17.03
C PRO A 60 63.21 -30.56 17.76
N ALA A 61 64.34 -30.82 18.41
CA ALA A 61 65.03 -29.88 19.28
C ALA A 61 65.43 -28.57 18.58
N PRO A 62 65.29 -27.40 19.24
CA PRO A 62 66.06 -26.22 18.92
C PRO A 62 67.40 -26.22 19.66
N ALA A 63 68.38 -25.65 18.98
CA ALA A 63 69.78 -25.59 19.34
C ALA A 63 70.07 -25.03 20.75
N GLN A 64 71.14 -25.59 21.32
CA GLN A 64 71.83 -25.20 22.53
C GLN A 64 71.98 -23.68 22.70
N ARG A 65 71.64 -23.17 23.89
CA ARG A 65 72.42 -22.11 24.57
C ARG A 65 72.18 -22.16 26.10
N ALA A 66 73.21 -22.65 26.77
CA ALA A 66 73.69 -22.43 28.14
C ALA A 66 72.73 -22.05 29.30
N ARG A 67 72.77 -22.94 30.31
CA ARG A 67 72.49 -22.87 31.77
C ARG A 67 73.08 -21.63 32.50
N PRO A 68 72.59 -21.25 33.71
CA PRO A 68 72.90 -21.95 35.00
C PRO A 68 71.77 -22.07 36.04
N ASP A 69 71.75 -23.25 36.71
CA ASP A 69 71.60 -23.58 38.14
C ASP A 69 70.86 -22.58 39.07
N GLY A 70 70.00 -22.95 40.03
CA GLY A 70 69.68 -24.20 40.70
C GLY A 70 68.74 -23.94 41.89
N TYR A 71 68.72 -24.88 42.85
CA TYR A 71 67.90 -25.01 44.08
C TYR A 71 66.57 -25.76 43.95
N GLY A 72 66.66 -27.06 44.25
CA GLY A 72 65.54 -27.87 44.67
C GLY A 72 65.22 -27.69 46.16
N LEU A 73 63.94 -27.88 46.49
CA LEU A 73 63.47 -28.22 47.82
C LEU A 73 62.56 -29.46 47.72
N PRO A 74 62.62 -30.38 48.69
CA PRO A 74 61.86 -31.63 48.64
C PRO A 74 60.37 -31.42 48.95
N VAL A 75 59.52 -32.08 48.19
CA VAL A 75 58.06 -32.19 48.42
C VAL A 75 57.81 -33.10 49.64
N PRO A 76 57.05 -32.66 50.66
CA PRO A 76 56.62 -33.53 51.76
C PRO A 76 55.49 -34.48 51.30
N PRO A 77 55.35 -35.68 51.92
CA PRO A 77 54.33 -36.64 51.53
C PRO A 77 52.91 -36.08 51.74
N ARG A 78 52.02 -36.37 50.78
CA ARG A 78 50.57 -36.13 50.86
C ARG A 78 50.01 -36.75 52.16
N PRO A 79 49.17 -36.04 52.92
CA PRO A 79 48.30 -36.68 53.90
C PRO A 79 47.26 -37.53 53.17
N ASP A 80 47.05 -38.75 53.67
CA ASP A 80 46.05 -39.69 53.16
C ASP A 80 44.68 -39.02 53.07
N LEU A 81 44.11 -39.01 51.86
CA LEU A 81 42.71 -38.64 51.64
C LEU A 81 41.83 -39.69 52.33
N PRO A 82 40.79 -39.28 53.08
CA PRO A 82 39.80 -40.23 53.57
C PRO A 82 39.12 -40.92 52.37
N PRO A 83 38.68 -42.18 52.55
CA PRO A 83 38.04 -42.94 51.47
C PRO A 83 36.83 -42.19 50.89
N PRO A 84 36.49 -42.41 49.61
CA PRO A 84 35.36 -41.76 48.97
C PRO A 84 34.08 -42.06 49.76
N VAL A 85 33.37 -40.99 50.13
CA VAL A 85 32.02 -41.08 50.68
C VAL A 85 31.14 -41.78 49.63
N PRO A 86 30.34 -42.79 49.99
CA PRO A 86 29.40 -43.41 49.05
C PRO A 86 28.47 -42.33 48.48
N GLU A 87 28.31 -42.28 47.17
CA GLU A 87 27.30 -41.45 46.51
C GLU A 87 25.91 -41.87 47.00
N THR A 88 25.34 -41.08 47.90
CA THR A 88 23.93 -41.21 48.29
C THR A 88 23.08 -40.80 47.08
N PRO A 89 22.19 -41.67 46.56
CA PRO A 89 21.25 -41.27 45.52
C PRO A 89 20.41 -40.10 46.03
N ALA A 90 20.23 -39.07 45.19
CA ALA A 90 19.40 -37.92 45.50
C ALA A 90 17.98 -38.39 45.91
N PRO A 91 17.31 -37.73 46.87
CA PRO A 91 15.99 -38.15 47.34
C PRO A 91 14.99 -38.13 46.18
N VAL A 92 14.58 -39.31 45.71
CA VAL A 92 13.53 -39.44 44.70
C VAL A 92 12.22 -39.03 45.35
N PHE A 93 11.65 -37.91 44.91
CA PHE A 93 10.30 -37.50 45.28
C PHE A 93 9.34 -38.65 44.95
N ARG A 94 8.62 -39.17 45.95
CA ARG A 94 7.65 -40.26 45.75
C ARG A 94 6.45 -39.68 45.01
N TYR A 95 6.31 -40.04 43.74
CA TYR A 95 5.25 -39.61 42.85
C TYR A 95 4.48 -40.82 42.33
N ASP A 96 3.16 -40.81 42.52
CA ASP A 96 2.27 -41.85 42.00
C ASP A 96 1.75 -41.45 40.61
N PHE A 97 2.23 -42.17 39.60
CA PHE A 97 1.83 -42.03 38.20
C PHE A 97 0.36 -42.41 38.02
N GLN A 98 -0.44 -41.52 37.44
CA GLN A 98 -1.87 -41.74 37.23
C GLN A 98 -2.19 -42.36 35.87
N TYR A 99 -1.52 -41.88 34.84
CA TYR A 99 -1.78 -42.20 33.44
C TYR A 99 -0.69 -43.07 32.82
N LEU A 100 0.48 -43.17 33.46
CA LEU A 100 1.64 -43.92 32.97
C LEU A 100 1.88 -45.20 33.78
N ARG A 101 1.83 -46.35 33.12
CA ARG A 101 2.08 -47.70 33.64
C ARG A 101 3.41 -48.27 33.13
N SER A 102 3.84 -47.90 31.93
CA SER A 102 5.11 -48.36 31.37
C SER A 102 6.32 -47.69 32.05
N PRO A 103 7.36 -48.46 32.44
CA PRO A 103 8.56 -47.91 33.09
C PRO A 103 9.24 -46.82 32.27
N GLN A 104 9.23 -46.94 30.95
CA GLN A 104 9.84 -46.01 30.01
C GLN A 104 9.09 -44.67 29.94
N ALA A 105 7.75 -44.68 29.93
CA ALA A 105 6.96 -43.44 29.99
C ALA A 105 7.17 -42.75 31.34
N GLN A 106 7.19 -43.54 32.42
CA GLN A 106 7.48 -43.03 33.76
C GLN A 106 8.88 -42.41 33.84
N ASP A 107 9.90 -43.00 33.20
CA ASP A 107 11.27 -42.48 33.18
C ASP A 107 11.38 -41.08 32.56
N VAL A 108 10.57 -40.78 31.54
CA VAL A 108 10.50 -39.43 30.93
C VAL A 108 10.04 -38.40 31.95
N VAL A 109 8.94 -38.69 32.66
CA VAL A 109 8.40 -37.79 33.70
C VAL A 109 9.31 -37.76 34.94
N ARG A 110 9.99 -38.87 35.26
CA ARG A 110 10.98 -38.91 36.35
C ARG A 110 12.10 -37.90 36.16
N GLN A 111 12.45 -37.52 34.91
CA GLN A 111 13.43 -36.46 34.68
C GLN A 111 13.03 -35.15 35.37
N LEU A 112 11.74 -34.77 35.33
CA LEU A 112 11.22 -33.59 36.03
C LEU A 112 11.29 -33.72 37.55
N LEU A 113 11.19 -34.96 38.06
CA LEU A 113 11.18 -35.28 39.50
C LEU A 113 12.57 -35.42 40.12
N THR A 114 13.65 -35.34 39.33
CA THR A 114 15.02 -35.49 39.85
C THR A 114 15.48 -34.24 40.62
N THR A 115 15.92 -34.42 41.85
CA THR A 115 16.48 -33.36 42.70
C THR A 115 17.99 -33.23 42.52
N THR A 116 18.51 -32.02 42.69
CA THR A 116 19.91 -31.64 42.44
C THR A 116 20.93 -32.44 43.26
N PRO A 117 22.03 -32.91 42.63
CA PRO A 117 23.22 -33.35 43.38
C PRO A 117 23.84 -32.20 44.18
N PRO A 118 24.56 -32.48 45.29
CA PRO A 118 25.20 -31.43 46.09
C PRO A 118 26.25 -30.65 45.26
N GLY A 119 26.15 -29.31 45.27
CA GLY A 119 27.11 -28.40 44.63
C GLY A 119 26.70 -27.79 43.27
N GLN A 120 25.53 -28.13 42.71
CA GLN A 120 25.01 -27.53 41.48
C GLN A 120 23.83 -26.58 41.73
N SER A 121 23.67 -25.56 40.88
CA SER A 121 22.52 -24.64 40.93
C SER A 121 21.24 -25.39 40.62
N ARG A 122 20.31 -25.39 41.57
CA ARG A 122 18.99 -26.01 41.45
C ARG A 122 18.22 -25.46 40.26
N ALA A 123 18.29 -24.16 40.02
CA ALA A 123 17.63 -23.52 38.89
C ALA A 123 18.14 -24.03 37.53
N ARG A 124 19.46 -24.22 37.39
CA ARG A 124 20.05 -24.79 36.16
C ARG A 124 19.63 -26.23 35.94
N GLN A 125 19.55 -27.02 37.01
CA GLN A 125 19.11 -28.41 36.92
C GLN A 125 17.65 -28.52 36.51
N VAL A 126 16.76 -27.70 37.08
CA VAL A 126 15.34 -27.70 36.72
C VAL A 126 15.15 -27.27 35.26
N GLY A 127 15.84 -26.22 34.80
CA GLY A 127 15.85 -25.83 33.38
C GLY A 127 16.33 -26.96 32.46
N ARG A 128 17.41 -27.66 32.83
CA ARG A 128 17.92 -28.82 32.07
C ARG A 128 16.91 -29.99 32.06
N ASN A 129 16.25 -30.26 33.17
CA ASN A 129 15.27 -31.34 33.28
C ASN A 129 14.04 -31.07 32.40
N LEU A 130 13.57 -29.82 32.35
CA LEU A 130 12.49 -29.38 31.47
C LEU A 130 12.84 -29.59 30.00
N LYS A 131 14.05 -29.19 29.60
CA LYS A 131 14.58 -29.42 28.25
C LYS A 131 14.58 -30.91 27.88
N ILE A 132 15.14 -31.76 28.75
CA ILE A 132 15.23 -33.20 28.53
C ILE A 132 13.83 -33.82 28.44
N PHE A 133 12.92 -33.43 29.34
CA PHE A 133 11.54 -33.91 29.34
C PHE A 133 10.84 -33.59 28.02
N ALA A 134 10.87 -32.33 27.56
CA ALA A 134 10.19 -31.92 26.34
C ALA A 134 10.71 -32.70 25.12
N GLY A 135 12.04 -32.82 24.98
CA GLY A 135 12.64 -33.58 23.89
C GLY A 135 12.28 -35.07 23.92
N GLN A 136 12.34 -35.71 25.09
CA GLN A 136 11.99 -37.12 25.23
C GLN A 136 10.49 -37.37 25.01
N ALA A 137 9.63 -36.53 25.56
CA ALA A 137 8.18 -36.65 25.39
C ALA A 137 7.78 -36.55 23.91
N TYR A 138 8.40 -35.63 23.16
CA TYR A 138 8.20 -35.51 21.71
C TYR A 138 8.62 -36.76 20.95
N HIS A 139 9.81 -37.31 21.25
CA HIS A 139 10.30 -38.55 20.62
C HIS A 139 9.36 -39.74 20.84
N PHE A 140 8.74 -39.85 22.02
CA PHE A 140 7.77 -40.91 22.28
C PHE A 140 6.42 -40.68 21.59
N LEU A 141 5.97 -39.44 21.43
CA LEU A 141 4.75 -39.13 20.67
C LEU A 141 4.85 -39.51 19.19
N LEU A 142 5.98 -39.25 18.55
CA LEU A 142 6.23 -39.62 17.15
C LEU A 142 6.28 -41.14 16.90
N GLY A 143 6.27 -41.96 17.96
CA GLY A 143 6.21 -43.40 17.84
C GLY A 143 7.38 -43.98 17.06
N GLY A 144 8.62 -43.72 17.50
CA GLY A 144 9.86 -44.35 17.03
C GLY A 144 9.89 -44.75 15.55
N GLN A 145 10.49 -43.90 14.70
CA GLN A 145 10.77 -44.24 13.30
C GLN A 145 11.41 -45.64 13.22
N GLY A 146 10.69 -46.62 12.66
CA GLY A 146 11.19 -48.00 12.52
C GLY A 146 10.41 -49.11 13.23
N GLY A 147 9.19 -48.85 13.72
CA GLY A 147 8.23 -49.92 14.01
C GLY A 147 8.51 -50.71 15.30
N ARG A 148 8.21 -50.07 16.44
CA ARG A 148 7.63 -50.62 17.68
C ARG A 148 7.83 -49.59 18.79
N SER A 149 6.86 -48.69 18.98
CA SER A 149 6.78 -47.93 20.24
C SER A 149 6.53 -48.93 21.38
N LEU A 150 7.38 -48.91 22.40
CA LEU A 150 7.25 -49.75 23.60
C LEU A 150 6.23 -49.19 24.62
N ILE A 151 5.62 -48.04 24.30
CA ILE A 151 4.63 -47.32 25.11
C ILE A 151 3.29 -47.30 24.34
N ALA A 152 2.19 -47.58 25.04
CA ALA A 152 0.84 -47.59 24.48
C ALA A 152 0.37 -46.19 24.07
N ASP A 153 -0.48 -46.08 23.05
CA ASP A 153 -0.97 -44.80 22.49
C ASP A 153 -1.64 -43.91 23.54
N GLU A 154 -2.40 -44.53 24.46
CA GLU A 154 -3.03 -43.86 25.59
C GLU A 154 -1.99 -43.21 26.52
N GLU A 155 -0.89 -43.92 26.82
CA GLU A 155 0.20 -43.41 27.66
C GLU A 155 1.03 -42.34 26.93
N ARG A 156 1.24 -42.50 25.62
CA ARG A 156 1.94 -41.51 24.79
C ARG A 156 1.20 -40.16 24.80
N ASN A 157 -0.12 -40.21 24.60
CA ASN A 157 -0.97 -39.02 24.64
C ASN A 157 -1.09 -38.41 26.04
N ALA A 158 -0.84 -39.19 27.10
CA ALA A 158 -0.90 -38.75 28.48
C ALA A 158 0.44 -38.24 29.06
N LEU A 159 1.56 -38.37 28.35
CA LEU A 159 2.90 -37.94 28.83
C LEU A 159 2.92 -36.47 29.25
N LEU A 160 2.32 -35.59 28.45
CA LEU A 160 2.27 -34.16 28.74
C LEU A 160 1.40 -33.87 29.98
N GLN A 161 0.23 -34.52 30.06
CA GLN A 161 -0.69 -34.40 31.19
C GLN A 161 -0.06 -34.91 32.50
N GLU A 162 0.70 -36.01 32.45
CA GLU A 162 1.43 -36.52 33.61
C GLU A 162 2.60 -35.60 33.97
N GLY A 163 3.29 -35.00 33.01
CA GLY A 163 4.33 -33.99 33.22
C GLY A 163 3.82 -32.73 33.92
N GLU A 164 2.67 -32.20 33.49
CA GLU A 164 1.97 -31.09 34.16
C GLU A 164 1.66 -31.44 35.62
N ARG A 165 1.11 -32.63 35.85
CA ARG A 165 0.78 -33.12 37.20
C ARG A 165 2.03 -33.31 38.06
N ALA A 166 3.12 -33.81 37.49
CA ALA A 166 4.39 -34.02 38.18
C ALA A 166 5.00 -32.70 38.66
N LEU A 167 5.10 -31.70 37.77
CA LEU A 167 5.67 -30.41 38.16
C LEU A 167 4.76 -29.66 39.15
N LYS A 168 3.44 -29.70 38.93
CA LYS A 168 2.44 -29.21 39.89
C LYS A 168 2.63 -29.80 41.29
N ARG A 169 2.81 -31.12 41.38
CA ARG A 169 3.02 -31.81 42.67
C ARG A 169 4.32 -31.44 43.36
N LEU A 170 5.38 -31.14 42.60
CA LEU A 170 6.64 -30.65 43.16
C LEU A 170 6.48 -29.26 43.80
N VAL A 171 5.67 -28.39 43.19
CA VAL A 171 5.35 -27.08 43.75
C VAL A 171 4.44 -27.22 44.99
N GLU A 172 3.34 -27.99 44.89
CA GLU A 172 2.41 -28.23 46.02
C GLU A 172 3.11 -28.84 47.25
N ALA A 173 4.12 -29.69 47.03
CA ALA A 173 4.87 -30.32 48.10
C ALA A 173 6.01 -29.45 48.66
N GLY A 174 6.18 -28.22 48.15
CA GLY A 174 7.31 -27.34 48.50
C GLY A 174 8.67 -27.91 48.07
N ALA A 175 8.67 -28.90 47.19
CA ALA A 175 9.88 -29.53 46.68
C ALA A 175 10.60 -28.62 45.69
N ILE A 176 9.91 -27.72 44.99
CA ILE A 176 10.51 -26.70 44.12
C ILE A 176 9.86 -25.35 44.46
N SER A 177 10.67 -24.30 44.64
CA SER A 177 10.17 -22.93 44.74
C SER A 177 10.10 -22.32 43.34
N VAL A 178 8.92 -21.85 42.95
CA VAL A 178 8.72 -21.18 41.66
C VAL A 178 9.60 -19.93 41.55
N GLY A 179 9.73 -19.14 42.62
CA GLY A 179 10.49 -17.89 42.61
C GLY A 179 12.00 -18.07 42.41
N SER A 180 12.60 -19.13 42.98
CA SER A 180 14.07 -19.35 42.94
C SER A 180 14.51 -20.44 41.96
N ASP A 181 13.74 -21.52 41.86
CA ASP A 181 14.19 -22.74 41.16
C ASP A 181 13.72 -22.76 39.69
N LEU A 182 12.67 -22.01 39.34
CA LEU A 182 12.25 -21.84 37.94
C LEU A 182 12.87 -20.62 37.26
N ILE A 183 13.75 -19.87 37.93
CA ILE A 183 14.25 -18.59 37.40
C ILE A 183 15.05 -18.73 36.09
N LEU A 184 15.70 -19.88 35.87
CA LEU A 184 16.50 -20.21 34.67
C LEU A 184 15.80 -21.19 33.71
N CYS A 185 14.46 -21.25 33.73
CA CYS A 185 13.73 -22.19 32.87
C CYS A 185 13.54 -21.70 31.42
N LEU A 186 13.72 -20.39 31.15
CA LEU A 186 13.56 -19.84 29.80
C LEU A 186 14.59 -20.43 28.82
N GLU A 187 15.77 -20.76 29.31
CA GLU A 187 16.83 -21.42 28.55
C GLU A 187 16.43 -22.81 28.04
N ALA A 188 15.44 -23.47 28.66
CA ALA A 188 14.94 -24.77 28.20
C ALA A 188 14.24 -24.70 26.84
N PHE A 189 13.78 -23.51 26.42
CA PHE A 189 13.20 -23.30 25.10
C PHE A 189 14.22 -23.45 23.97
N ASP A 190 15.51 -23.55 24.27
CA ASP A 190 16.54 -23.96 23.30
C ASP A 190 16.31 -25.37 22.73
N VAL A 191 15.46 -26.19 23.37
CA VAL A 191 15.07 -27.54 22.91
C VAL A 191 14.46 -27.51 21.50
N SER A 192 13.87 -26.38 21.11
CA SER A 192 13.18 -26.27 19.83
C SER A 192 14.14 -25.91 18.68
N ARG A 193 15.40 -25.60 18.98
CA ARG A 193 16.40 -25.21 17.99
C ARG A 193 16.72 -26.39 17.07
N GLY A 194 16.72 -26.15 15.76
CA GLY A 194 17.02 -27.20 14.76
C GLY A 194 15.83 -28.11 14.41
N HIS A 195 14.65 -27.87 14.99
CA HIS A 195 13.43 -28.65 14.72
C HIS A 195 12.50 -27.95 13.73
N ARG A 196 11.72 -28.72 12.96
CA ARG A 196 10.71 -28.19 12.01
C ARG A 196 9.57 -27.50 12.77
N LYS A 197 8.84 -26.59 12.09
CA LYS A 197 7.74 -25.81 12.67
C LYS A 197 6.77 -26.60 13.56
N GLU A 198 6.22 -27.71 13.07
CA GLU A 198 5.24 -28.50 13.83
C GLU A 198 5.81 -29.05 15.13
N GLU A 199 7.06 -29.51 15.09
CA GLU A 199 7.77 -30.03 16.25
C GLU A 199 8.13 -28.90 17.22
N GLN A 200 8.60 -27.78 16.69
CA GLN A 200 8.96 -26.58 17.45
C GLN A 200 7.75 -26.05 18.22
N VAL A 201 6.59 -25.91 17.57
CA VAL A 201 5.33 -25.48 18.20
C VAL A 201 4.93 -26.46 19.30
N TRP A 202 5.06 -27.78 19.05
CA TRP A 202 4.75 -28.77 20.07
C TRP A 202 5.70 -28.69 21.27
N LEU A 203 7.00 -28.60 21.03
CA LEU A 203 8.04 -28.54 22.06
C LEU A 203 7.89 -27.29 22.94
N CYS A 204 7.71 -26.12 22.33
CA CYS A 204 7.51 -24.88 23.06
C CYS A 204 6.15 -24.87 23.79
N GLY A 205 5.08 -25.37 23.17
CA GLY A 205 3.77 -25.51 23.81
C GLY A 205 3.77 -26.50 24.98
N ALA A 206 4.56 -27.57 24.91
CA ALA A 206 4.73 -28.52 26.00
C ALA A 206 5.42 -27.86 27.21
N LEU A 207 6.49 -27.09 26.97
CA LEU A 207 7.17 -26.32 28.02
C LEU A 207 6.24 -25.26 28.63
N GLU A 208 5.52 -24.50 27.80
CA GLU A 208 4.54 -23.51 28.23
C GLU A 208 3.46 -24.13 29.13
N ARG A 209 2.89 -25.28 28.74
CA ARG A 209 1.86 -25.97 29.53
C ARG A 209 2.38 -26.50 30.86
N VAL A 210 3.55 -27.15 30.85
CA VAL A 210 4.14 -27.72 32.07
C VAL A 210 4.54 -26.61 33.04
N LEU A 211 5.18 -25.55 32.56
CA LEU A 211 5.53 -24.38 33.38
C LEU A 211 4.28 -23.62 33.84
N GLY A 212 3.27 -23.48 32.98
CA GLY A 212 1.97 -22.88 33.33
C GLY A 212 1.30 -23.62 34.48
N ALA A 213 1.25 -24.96 34.43
CA ALA A 213 0.69 -25.79 35.50
C ALA A 213 1.42 -25.62 36.85
N ALA A 214 2.72 -25.31 36.83
CA ALA A 214 3.49 -25.00 38.02
C ALA A 214 3.16 -23.60 38.57
N LEU A 215 3.04 -22.61 37.69
CA LEU A 215 2.67 -21.23 38.03
C LEU A 215 1.23 -21.12 38.55
N ASP A 216 0.31 -21.92 38.04
CA ASP A 216 -1.11 -21.91 38.42
C ASP A 216 -1.37 -22.39 39.86
N VAL A 217 -0.38 -23.05 40.46
CA VAL A 217 -0.51 -23.73 41.75
C VAL A 217 0.43 -23.16 42.80
N ALA A 218 1.41 -22.37 42.36
CA ALA A 218 2.20 -21.53 43.25
C ALA A 218 1.34 -20.43 43.87
N ASP A 219 1.77 -19.93 45.03
CA ASP A 219 1.14 -18.78 45.65
C ASP A 219 1.17 -17.58 44.69
N GLU A 220 0.10 -16.78 44.66
CA GLU A 220 -0.04 -15.64 43.73
C GLU A 220 1.15 -14.67 43.82
N VAL A 221 1.69 -14.49 45.02
CA VAL A 221 2.89 -13.69 45.29
C VAL A 221 4.13 -14.30 44.63
N GLU A 222 4.30 -15.61 44.72
CA GLU A 222 5.46 -16.31 44.17
C GLU A 222 5.40 -16.37 42.63
N ALA A 223 4.23 -16.69 42.06
CA ALA A 223 4.00 -16.66 40.62
C ALA A 223 4.21 -15.25 40.05
N SER A 224 3.73 -14.21 40.73
CA SER A 224 3.95 -12.82 40.33
C SER A 224 5.42 -12.41 40.43
N THR A 225 6.12 -12.87 41.48
CA THR A 225 7.56 -12.64 41.65
C THR A 225 8.36 -13.28 40.52
N TRP A 226 8.03 -14.53 40.16
CA TRP A 226 8.68 -15.20 39.04
C TRP A 226 8.43 -14.47 37.71
N ARG A 227 7.18 -14.10 37.39
CA ARG A 227 6.85 -13.35 36.16
C ARG A 227 7.61 -12.03 36.07
N ASN A 228 7.73 -11.31 37.19
CA ASN A 228 8.50 -10.06 37.24
C ASN A 228 10.00 -10.29 37.06
N ASN A 229 10.57 -11.30 37.72
CA ASN A 229 11.99 -11.60 37.57
C ASN A 229 12.32 -12.13 36.16
N ALA A 230 11.46 -12.97 35.57
CA ALA A 230 11.60 -13.42 34.20
C ALA A 230 11.54 -12.24 33.21
N ALA A 231 10.62 -11.30 33.42
CA ALA A 231 10.57 -10.06 32.63
C ALA A 231 11.85 -9.22 32.77
N LEU A 232 12.39 -9.07 33.98
CA LEU A 232 13.66 -8.36 34.21
C LEU A 232 14.85 -9.04 33.51
N ARG A 233 14.89 -10.37 33.49
CA ARG A 233 15.91 -11.11 32.74
C ARG A 233 15.81 -10.85 31.24
N ILE A 234 14.60 -10.88 30.68
CA ILE A 234 14.37 -10.56 29.26
C ILE A 234 14.84 -9.13 28.93
N GLN A 235 14.70 -8.18 29.86
CA GLN A 235 15.09 -6.77 29.66
C GLN A 235 16.60 -6.50 29.81
N HIS A 236 17.33 -7.33 30.55
CA HIS A 236 18.70 -6.99 30.99
C HIS A 236 19.75 -8.06 30.71
N GLU A 237 19.37 -9.28 30.33
CA GLU A 237 20.29 -10.41 30.16
C GLU A 237 20.48 -10.79 28.68
N ALA A 238 21.50 -10.21 28.05
CA ALA A 238 21.82 -10.46 26.64
C ALA A 238 22.12 -11.93 26.32
N GLU A 239 22.68 -12.69 27.28
CA GLU A 239 23.00 -14.12 27.11
C GLU A 239 21.75 -14.99 26.90
N LEU A 240 20.57 -14.54 27.35
CA LEU A 240 19.33 -15.29 27.13
C LEU A 240 19.01 -15.41 25.63
N TYR A 241 19.26 -14.34 24.88
CA TYR A 241 18.96 -14.25 23.45
C TYR A 241 19.84 -15.17 22.60
N THR A 242 21.07 -15.47 23.03
CA THR A 242 21.94 -16.42 22.32
C THR A 242 21.55 -17.88 22.58
N ASN A 243 20.89 -18.15 23.71
CA ASN A 243 20.48 -19.50 24.13
C ASN A 243 19.10 -19.89 23.60
N VAL A 244 18.17 -18.95 23.53
CA VAL A 244 16.78 -19.22 23.11
C VAL A 244 16.63 -19.22 21.58
N ASP A 245 15.72 -20.03 21.06
CA ASP A 245 15.30 -19.99 19.65
C ASP A 245 14.36 -18.79 19.43
N VAL A 246 14.58 -17.98 18.40
CA VAL A 246 13.72 -16.82 18.08
C VAL A 246 12.24 -17.23 17.90
N ARG A 247 11.99 -18.47 17.47
CA ARG A 247 10.65 -19.05 17.29
C ARG A 247 9.92 -19.34 18.61
N ALA A 248 10.64 -19.34 19.74
CA ALA A 248 10.07 -19.62 21.06
C ALA A 248 9.49 -18.38 21.76
N TRP A 249 9.81 -17.16 21.29
CA TRP A 249 9.39 -15.91 21.94
C TRP A 249 7.86 -15.80 22.19
N PRO A 250 6.96 -16.20 21.27
CA PRO A 250 5.52 -16.16 21.55
C PRO A 250 5.11 -16.96 22.79
N HIS A 251 5.66 -18.16 22.96
CA HIS A 251 5.38 -19.02 24.12
C HIS A 251 6.00 -18.46 25.41
N ILE A 252 7.19 -17.88 25.33
CA ILE A 252 7.86 -17.25 26.48
C ILE A 252 7.06 -16.04 26.97
N LEU A 253 6.58 -15.19 26.06
CA LEU A 253 5.81 -14.00 26.41
C LEU A 253 4.44 -14.34 27.01
N ASN A 254 3.76 -15.36 26.48
CA ASN A 254 2.54 -15.90 27.07
C ASN A 254 2.77 -16.35 28.53
N LEU A 255 3.85 -17.11 28.78
CA LEU A 255 4.17 -17.64 30.10
C LEU A 255 4.48 -16.52 31.11
N VAL A 256 5.24 -15.52 30.69
CA VAL A 256 5.59 -14.35 31.51
C VAL A 256 4.39 -13.40 31.69
N ASN A 257 3.32 -13.59 30.90
CA ASN A 257 2.11 -12.77 30.88
C ASN A 257 2.45 -11.28 30.64
N ARG A 258 3.28 -11.02 29.63
CA ARG A 258 3.72 -9.69 29.24
C ARG A 258 3.64 -9.55 27.72
N ASN A 259 3.41 -8.33 27.28
CA ASN A 259 3.47 -8.00 25.85
C ASN A 259 4.92 -7.99 25.37
N HIS A 260 5.08 -7.99 24.04
CA HIS A 260 6.37 -7.96 23.36
C HIS A 260 7.32 -6.85 23.89
N SER A 261 6.80 -5.72 24.37
CA SER A 261 7.57 -4.57 24.89
C SER A 261 8.60 -4.86 25.99
N VAL A 262 8.59 -6.06 26.59
CA VAL A 262 9.61 -6.50 27.56
C VAL A 262 10.92 -6.94 26.89
N ILE A 263 10.90 -7.26 25.60
CA ILE A 263 12.09 -7.66 24.83
C ILE A 263 13.06 -6.47 24.68
N GLN A 264 14.32 -6.68 25.05
CA GLN A 264 15.40 -5.70 24.91
C GLN A 264 15.82 -5.56 23.45
N SER A 265 15.65 -4.35 22.89
CA SER A 265 15.87 -4.09 21.46
C SER A 265 17.27 -4.43 20.95
N GLU A 266 18.33 -4.07 21.70
CA GLU A 266 19.71 -4.28 21.26
C GLU A 266 20.06 -5.78 21.21
N SER A 267 19.75 -6.53 22.26
CA SER A 267 20.01 -7.97 22.33
C SER A 267 19.17 -8.77 21.34
N PHE A 268 17.92 -8.37 21.13
CA PHE A 268 17.08 -8.95 20.09
C PHE A 268 17.63 -8.69 18.70
N SER A 269 18.07 -7.46 18.41
CA SER A 269 18.69 -7.12 17.13
C SER A 269 19.97 -7.94 16.88
N SER A 270 20.79 -8.17 17.91
CA SER A 270 21.93 -9.09 17.81
C SER A 270 21.49 -10.53 17.54
N GLN A 271 20.41 -11.02 18.16
CA GLN A 271 19.85 -12.35 17.90
C GLN A 271 19.41 -12.49 16.44
N VAL A 272 18.74 -11.47 15.88
CA VAL A 272 18.33 -11.45 14.47
C VAL A 272 19.55 -11.51 13.54
N ARG A 273 20.60 -10.72 13.80
CA ARG A 273 21.86 -10.78 13.03
C ARG A 273 22.51 -12.17 13.11
N LEU A 274 22.49 -12.82 14.28
CA LEU A 274 22.99 -14.20 14.42
C LEU A 274 22.18 -15.23 13.64
N GLN A 275 20.88 -14.99 13.37
CA GLN A 275 20.09 -15.88 12.51
C GLN A 275 20.64 -15.93 11.09
N LEU A 276 21.29 -14.87 10.59
CA LEU A 276 21.96 -14.93 9.28
C LEU A 276 22.97 -16.06 9.22
N CYS A 277 23.72 -16.33 10.30
CA CYS A 277 24.77 -17.33 10.30
C CYS A 277 24.26 -18.79 10.31
N ASN A 278 22.94 -19.01 10.43
CA ASN A 278 22.33 -20.34 10.59
C ASN A 278 21.89 -20.99 9.25
N PHE A 279 22.79 -21.08 8.26
CA PHE A 279 22.49 -21.60 6.92
C PHE A 279 22.32 -23.13 6.81
N SER A 280 22.50 -23.87 7.90
CA SER A 280 22.56 -25.35 7.86
C SER A 280 21.26 -26.03 7.36
N ASN A 281 20.11 -25.36 7.47
CA ASN A 281 18.83 -25.83 6.94
C ASN A 281 17.97 -24.64 6.50
N ALA A 282 17.78 -24.49 5.18
CA ALA A 282 17.09 -23.35 4.58
C ALA A 282 15.65 -23.17 5.09
N GLN A 283 14.91 -24.25 5.34
CA GLN A 283 13.54 -24.17 5.83
C GLN A 283 13.49 -23.63 7.26
N LEU A 284 14.37 -24.13 8.13
CA LEU A 284 14.44 -23.67 9.53
C LEU A 284 14.91 -22.23 9.63
N TRP A 285 15.86 -21.88 8.78
CA TRP A 285 16.39 -20.54 8.67
C TRP A 285 15.30 -19.54 8.23
N TYR A 286 14.53 -19.89 7.18
CA TYR A 286 13.37 -19.11 6.74
C TYR A 286 12.34 -18.92 7.86
N GLU A 287 11.97 -19.99 8.56
CA GLU A 287 10.99 -19.93 9.66
C GLU A 287 11.47 -19.01 10.80
N GLY A 288 12.76 -19.07 11.14
CA GLY A 288 13.39 -18.21 12.13
C GLY A 288 13.37 -16.73 11.72
N LEU A 289 13.78 -16.43 10.50
CA LEU A 289 13.73 -15.06 9.96
C LEU A 289 12.31 -14.52 9.85
N ARG A 290 11.34 -15.38 9.51
CA ARG A 290 9.92 -15.00 9.45
C ARG A 290 9.38 -14.60 10.82
N GLN A 291 9.69 -15.37 11.87
CA GLN A 291 9.31 -14.99 13.23
C GLN A 291 10.04 -13.70 13.67
N ALA A 292 11.32 -13.57 13.34
CA ALA A 292 12.09 -12.36 13.63
C ALA A 292 11.45 -11.12 13.00
N ALA A 293 11.10 -11.18 11.71
CA ALA A 293 10.44 -10.10 10.99
C ALA A 293 9.12 -9.67 11.65
N GLN A 294 8.29 -10.62 12.06
CA GLN A 294 7.04 -10.35 12.77
C GLN A 294 7.27 -9.65 14.11
N LEU A 295 8.23 -10.16 14.90
CA LEU A 295 8.57 -9.56 16.20
C LEU A 295 9.16 -8.16 16.04
N VAL A 296 10.02 -7.92 15.04
CA VAL A 296 10.55 -6.58 14.76
C VAL A 296 9.42 -5.58 14.52
N ALA A 297 8.42 -5.95 13.72
CA ALA A 297 7.26 -5.11 13.44
C ALA A 297 6.39 -4.89 14.69
N GLU A 298 6.02 -5.95 15.40
CA GLU A 298 5.21 -5.87 16.62
C GLU A 298 5.88 -5.06 17.74
N LEU A 299 7.20 -5.14 17.84
CA LEU A 299 8.02 -4.40 18.81
C LEU A 299 8.28 -2.95 18.39
N HIS A 300 7.89 -2.55 17.17
CA HIS A 300 8.28 -1.28 16.56
C HIS A 300 9.81 -1.05 16.62
N GLN A 301 10.58 -2.13 16.49
CA GLN A 301 12.04 -2.13 16.61
C GLN A 301 12.75 -1.98 15.26
N VAL A 302 12.00 -1.80 14.17
CA VAL A 302 12.56 -1.65 12.82
C VAL A 302 13.58 -0.51 12.73
N SER A 303 13.44 0.54 13.54
CA SER A 303 14.41 1.64 13.64
C SER A 303 15.77 1.24 14.23
N SER A 304 15.92 0.02 14.74
CA SER A 304 17.19 -0.55 15.22
C SER A 304 18.02 -1.14 14.07
N PHE A 305 17.48 -1.13 12.86
CA PHE A 305 18.10 -1.62 11.63
C PHE A 305 18.12 -0.49 10.60
N ASP A 306 19.20 -0.38 9.85
CA ASP A 306 19.22 0.48 8.66
C ASP A 306 18.66 -0.25 7.42
N ALA A 307 18.43 0.49 6.33
CA ALA A 307 17.88 -0.07 5.10
C ALA A 307 18.79 -1.14 4.46
N GLY A 308 20.11 -1.01 4.63
CA GLY A 308 21.09 -1.98 4.14
C GLY A 308 21.00 -3.29 4.91
N GLU A 309 20.94 -3.23 6.24
CA GLU A 309 20.77 -4.39 7.12
C GLU A 309 19.45 -5.12 6.85
N ILE A 310 18.34 -4.39 6.68
CA ILE A 310 17.04 -5.00 6.34
C ILE A 310 17.14 -5.73 5.01
N THR A 311 17.79 -5.12 4.01
CA THR A 311 17.98 -5.74 2.70
C THR A 311 18.88 -6.98 2.80
N GLU A 312 19.99 -6.91 3.52
CA GLU A 312 20.91 -8.05 3.70
C GLU A 312 20.26 -9.23 4.41
N ILE A 313 19.47 -8.96 5.47
CA ILE A 313 18.84 -9.97 6.30
C ILE A 313 17.62 -10.60 5.61
N PHE A 314 16.71 -9.76 5.11
CA PHE A 314 15.36 -10.20 4.71
C PHE A 314 15.17 -10.29 3.19
N ASN A 315 16.10 -9.76 2.38
CA ASN A 315 16.09 -9.86 0.92
C ASN A 315 17.13 -10.86 0.37
N ASN A 316 17.43 -11.92 1.12
CA ASN A 316 18.54 -12.81 0.82
C ASN A 316 18.29 -13.71 -0.41
N VAL A 317 19.28 -13.81 -1.30
CA VAL A 317 19.23 -14.57 -2.56
C VAL A 317 19.05 -16.08 -2.40
N TYR A 318 19.31 -16.64 -1.22
CA TYR A 318 19.04 -18.06 -0.91
C TYR A 318 17.53 -18.38 -0.84
N PHE A 319 16.69 -17.36 -0.69
CA PHE A 319 15.24 -17.51 -0.68
C PHE A 319 14.65 -17.13 -2.04
N ASP A 320 13.62 -17.87 -2.45
CA ASP A 320 12.85 -17.49 -3.63
C ASP A 320 12.11 -16.15 -3.41
N ARG A 321 11.59 -15.62 -4.52
CA ARG A 321 10.83 -14.35 -4.54
C ARG A 321 9.66 -14.33 -3.56
N HIS A 322 8.95 -15.45 -3.39
CA HIS A 322 7.77 -15.52 -2.53
C HIS A 322 8.17 -15.41 -1.05
N HIS A 323 9.19 -16.15 -0.64
CA HIS A 323 9.74 -16.09 0.70
C HIS A 323 10.32 -14.71 1.02
N ARG A 324 11.10 -14.12 0.10
CA ARG A 324 11.63 -12.75 0.25
C ARG A 324 10.53 -11.71 0.41
N ARG A 325 9.47 -11.80 -0.40
CA ARG A 325 8.28 -10.93 -0.26
C ARG A 325 7.66 -11.05 1.13
N GLN A 326 7.45 -12.27 1.63
CA GLN A 326 6.86 -12.46 2.95
C GLN A 326 7.73 -11.89 4.08
N LEU A 327 9.06 -12.08 4.00
CA LEU A 327 9.99 -11.55 5.00
C LEU A 327 10.00 -10.02 5.01
N LEU A 328 10.19 -9.40 3.83
CA LEU A 328 10.23 -7.95 3.67
C LEU A 328 8.89 -7.30 4.00
N GLY A 329 7.79 -7.86 3.51
CA GLY A 329 6.44 -7.37 3.82
C GLY A 329 6.13 -7.43 5.32
N SER A 330 6.64 -8.44 6.03
CA SER A 330 6.45 -8.56 7.48
C SER A 330 7.31 -7.56 8.26
N VAL A 331 8.61 -7.45 7.95
CA VAL A 331 9.52 -6.58 8.73
C VAL A 331 9.25 -5.09 8.50
N LEU A 332 8.80 -4.73 7.29
CA LEU A 332 8.47 -3.36 6.92
C LEU A 332 7.04 -2.95 7.33
N GLN A 333 6.26 -3.88 7.88
CA GLN A 333 4.91 -3.58 8.34
C GLN A 333 4.95 -2.54 9.48
N GLY A 334 4.31 -1.38 9.26
CA GLY A 334 4.29 -0.29 10.24
C GLY A 334 5.62 0.46 10.37
N ALA A 335 6.60 0.19 9.50
CA ALA A 335 7.87 0.91 9.49
C ALA A 335 7.69 2.35 8.99
N PRO A 336 8.58 3.29 9.37
CA PRO A 336 8.60 4.63 8.80
C PRO A 336 8.74 4.55 7.28
N ARG A 337 7.88 5.29 6.57
CA ARG A 337 7.81 5.26 5.10
C ARG A 337 9.12 5.62 4.40
N GLU A 338 9.95 6.49 5.00
CA GLU A 338 11.31 6.78 4.52
C GLU A 338 12.19 5.53 4.46
N LEU A 339 12.15 4.72 5.52
CA LEU A 339 12.90 3.47 5.60
C LEU A 339 12.39 2.45 4.59
N VAL A 340 11.06 2.35 4.44
CA VAL A 340 10.42 1.48 3.44
C VAL A 340 10.89 1.84 2.03
N GLN A 341 10.79 3.12 1.66
CA GLN A 341 11.20 3.58 0.32
C GLN A 341 12.68 3.38 0.07
N GLU A 342 13.53 3.57 1.08
CA GLU A 342 14.97 3.33 0.93
C GLU A 342 15.30 1.84 0.73
N VAL A 343 14.67 0.94 1.49
CA VAL A 343 14.79 -0.50 1.26
C VAL A 343 14.30 -0.87 -0.14
N LEU A 344 13.14 -0.36 -0.56
CA LEU A 344 12.61 -0.62 -1.91
C LEU A 344 13.56 -0.12 -3.00
N ARG A 345 14.21 1.04 -2.83
CA ARG A 345 15.23 1.55 -3.76
C ARG A 345 16.46 0.65 -3.82
N LEU A 346 16.94 0.16 -2.68
CA LEU A 346 18.09 -0.75 -2.65
C LEU A 346 17.78 -2.06 -3.38
N ILE A 347 16.57 -2.60 -3.22
CA ILE A 347 16.10 -3.80 -3.95
C ILE A 347 15.89 -3.49 -5.44
N ASP A 348 15.38 -2.29 -5.75
CA ASP A 348 15.20 -1.80 -7.13
C ASP A 348 16.54 -1.66 -7.88
N GLY A 349 17.62 -1.47 -7.13
CA GLY A 349 19.01 -1.59 -7.55
C GLY A 349 19.62 -0.31 -8.13
N VAL A 350 20.96 -0.25 -8.07
CA VAL A 350 21.79 0.83 -8.66
C VAL A 350 22.29 0.46 -10.09
N VAL A 351 22.01 -0.77 -10.54
CA VAL A 351 22.52 -1.35 -11.80
C VAL A 351 21.64 -0.95 -12.99
N GLU A 352 22.24 -0.89 -14.19
CA GLU A 352 21.53 -0.62 -15.45
C GLU A 352 20.43 -1.66 -15.73
N LEU A 353 19.30 -1.18 -16.25
CA LEU A 353 18.06 -1.94 -16.44
C LEU A 353 18.22 -3.21 -17.31
N GLY A 354 19.19 -3.24 -18.22
CA GLY A 354 19.46 -4.39 -19.09
C GLY A 354 20.07 -5.60 -18.38
N GLU A 355 20.59 -5.42 -17.16
CA GLU A 355 21.26 -6.46 -16.37
C GLU A 355 20.40 -6.97 -15.21
N ARG A 356 19.18 -6.43 -15.04
CA ARG A 356 18.27 -6.77 -13.95
C ARG A 356 17.36 -7.96 -14.29
N SER A 357 17.13 -8.83 -13.31
CA SER A 357 16.18 -9.94 -13.47
C SER A 357 14.72 -9.47 -13.37
N ASP A 358 13.84 -10.06 -14.18
CA ASP A 358 12.39 -9.83 -14.10
C ASP A 358 11.82 -10.19 -12.72
N ASP A 359 12.46 -11.12 -11.99
CA ASP A 359 12.04 -11.54 -10.65
C ASP A 359 12.18 -10.44 -9.60
N GLU A 360 13.25 -9.63 -9.63
CA GLU A 360 13.41 -8.49 -8.73
C GLU A 360 12.37 -7.40 -9.00
N ILE A 361 12.04 -7.18 -10.28
CA ILE A 361 11.02 -6.20 -10.65
C ILE A 361 9.64 -6.66 -10.15
N ILE A 362 9.33 -7.95 -10.30
CA ILE A 362 8.08 -8.53 -9.79
C ILE A 362 8.04 -8.46 -8.26
N LEU A 363 9.16 -8.71 -7.57
CA LEU A 363 9.25 -8.59 -6.11
C LEU A 363 8.92 -7.17 -5.65
N VAL A 364 9.64 -6.18 -6.18
CA VAL A 364 9.46 -4.75 -5.82
C VAL A 364 8.03 -4.31 -6.10
N ARG A 365 7.48 -4.68 -7.27
CA ARG A 365 6.08 -4.38 -7.60
C ARG A 365 5.09 -4.95 -6.59
N GLN A 366 5.28 -6.20 -6.16
CA GLN A 366 4.42 -6.83 -5.16
C GLN A 366 4.56 -6.14 -3.79
N LEU A 367 5.77 -5.77 -3.40
CA LEU A 367 6.01 -5.03 -2.16
C LEU A 367 5.42 -3.62 -2.19
N LEU A 368 5.52 -2.90 -3.31
CA LEU A 368 4.86 -1.60 -3.49
C LEU A 368 3.34 -1.69 -3.27
N VAL A 369 2.70 -2.78 -3.72
CA VAL A 369 1.28 -3.02 -3.47
C VAL A 369 1.02 -3.37 -2.00
N ASP A 370 1.78 -4.31 -1.43
CA ASP A 370 1.58 -4.79 -0.05
C ASP A 370 1.83 -3.68 0.98
N LEU A 371 2.83 -2.84 0.74
CA LEU A 371 3.23 -1.73 1.60
C LEU A 371 2.52 -0.43 1.22
N ASN A 372 1.75 -0.44 0.13
CA ASN A 372 0.98 0.71 -0.37
C ASN A 372 1.92 1.91 -0.56
N GLU A 373 2.85 1.78 -1.51
CA GLU A 373 3.89 2.76 -1.79
C GLU A 373 3.88 3.26 -3.23
N ASP A 374 4.45 4.45 -3.45
CA ASP A 374 4.53 5.07 -4.76
C ASP A 374 5.62 4.41 -5.60
N ILE A 375 5.25 3.84 -6.73
CA ILE A 375 6.19 3.17 -7.65
C ILE A 375 7.34 4.05 -8.10
N ARG A 376 7.16 5.39 -8.12
CA ARG A 376 8.17 6.34 -8.62
C ARG A 376 9.38 6.41 -7.70
N CYS A 377 9.29 5.89 -6.46
CA CYS A 377 10.47 5.71 -5.63
C CYS A 377 11.44 4.66 -6.21
N CYS A 378 10.96 3.76 -7.07
CA CYS A 378 11.70 2.66 -7.70
C CYS A 378 11.87 2.90 -9.21
N ARG A 379 12.93 3.61 -9.60
CA ARG A 379 13.21 4.03 -10.99
C ARG A 379 13.09 2.90 -12.02
N ASN A 380 13.69 1.75 -11.74
CA ASN A 380 13.79 0.64 -12.68
C ASN A 380 12.46 -0.11 -12.81
N THR A 381 11.79 -0.37 -11.68
CA THR A 381 10.43 -0.97 -11.68
C THR A 381 9.43 -0.04 -12.36
N PHE A 382 9.48 1.26 -12.09
CA PHE A 382 8.64 2.26 -12.77
C PHE A 382 8.88 2.26 -14.27
N PHE A 383 10.14 2.32 -14.72
CA PHE A 383 10.47 2.27 -16.14
C PHE A 383 9.93 1.00 -16.81
N LYS A 384 10.15 -0.18 -16.21
CA LYS A 384 9.69 -1.45 -16.78
C LYS A 384 8.18 -1.47 -16.92
N MET A 385 7.45 -1.02 -15.90
CA MET A 385 6.00 -0.98 -15.93
C MET A 385 5.48 0.03 -16.95
N LYS A 386 6.10 1.22 -17.05
CA LYS A 386 5.76 2.22 -18.07
C LYS A 386 6.07 1.73 -19.48
N SER A 387 7.21 1.06 -19.68
CA SER A 387 7.59 0.44 -20.95
C SER A 387 6.60 -0.66 -21.39
N ASP A 388 6.19 -1.52 -20.46
CA ASP A 388 5.20 -2.57 -20.72
C ASP A 388 3.80 -1.97 -21.01
N TRP A 389 3.43 -0.88 -20.34
CA TRP A 389 2.21 -0.10 -20.65
C TRP A 389 2.29 0.59 -22.02
N LEU A 390 3.45 1.15 -22.38
CA LEU A 390 3.63 1.84 -23.67
C LEU A 390 3.62 0.85 -24.85
N ALA A 391 4.44 -0.20 -24.75
CA ALA A 391 4.78 -1.06 -25.89
C ALA A 391 4.61 -2.55 -25.60
N GLY A 392 3.80 -2.91 -24.61
CA GLY A 392 3.44 -4.29 -24.28
C GLY A 392 3.05 -5.10 -25.51
N ARG A 393 3.44 -6.38 -25.53
CA ARG A 393 3.35 -7.25 -26.72
C ARG A 393 1.94 -7.33 -27.32
N TRP A 394 0.90 -7.22 -26.50
CA TRP A 394 -0.50 -7.36 -26.92
C TRP A 394 -1.42 -6.26 -26.39
N THR A 395 -0.96 -5.44 -25.44
CA THR A 395 -1.82 -4.55 -24.64
C THR A 395 -1.22 -3.16 -24.46
N GLY A 396 -0.09 -2.83 -25.11
CA GLY A 396 0.51 -1.51 -24.97
C GLY A 396 -0.27 -0.45 -25.74
N VAL A 397 -0.31 0.79 -25.25
CA VAL A 397 -1.07 1.90 -25.87
C VAL A 397 -0.67 2.18 -27.32
N VAL A 398 0.58 1.89 -27.71
CA VAL A 398 1.05 1.96 -29.10
C VAL A 398 0.31 0.97 -30.01
N VAL A 399 -0.05 -0.20 -29.47
CA VAL A 399 -0.66 -1.33 -30.20
C VAL A 399 -2.18 -1.21 -30.19
N SER A 400 -2.77 -0.83 -29.06
CA SER A 400 -4.22 -0.64 -28.93
C SER A 400 -4.72 0.68 -29.51
N GLU A 401 -3.80 1.59 -29.85
CA GLU A 401 -4.10 2.93 -30.38
C GLU A 401 -4.95 3.79 -29.42
N GLU A 402 -4.89 3.47 -28.12
CA GLU A 402 -5.61 4.20 -27.07
C GLU A 402 -5.12 5.65 -26.92
N LEU A 403 -3.84 5.88 -27.19
CA LEU A 403 -3.21 7.19 -27.13
C LEU A 403 -2.66 7.62 -28.48
N SER A 404 -2.80 8.91 -28.78
CA SER A 404 -2.09 9.52 -29.91
C SER A 404 -0.58 9.58 -29.65
N PRO A 405 0.27 9.66 -30.68
CA PRO A 405 1.71 9.86 -30.51
C PRO A 405 2.05 11.09 -29.65
N GLU A 406 1.25 12.16 -29.77
CA GLU A 406 1.40 13.39 -29.01
C GLU A 406 1.10 13.19 -27.52
N GLN A 407 0.03 12.46 -27.19
CA GLN A 407 -0.30 12.05 -25.83
C GLN A 407 0.77 11.12 -25.24
N ILE A 408 1.28 10.15 -26.03
CA ILE A 408 2.36 9.27 -25.56
C ILE A 408 3.61 10.07 -25.21
N CYS A 409 4.04 10.98 -26.09
CA CYS A 409 5.16 11.88 -25.80
C CYS A 409 4.90 12.74 -24.55
N ASP A 410 3.67 13.22 -24.34
CA ASP A 410 3.31 13.96 -23.14
C ASP A 410 3.55 13.19 -21.84
N HIS A 411 3.38 11.86 -21.88
CA HIS A 411 3.66 10.99 -20.74
C HIS A 411 5.14 10.71 -20.52
N ILE A 412 6.02 10.86 -21.52
CA ILE A 412 7.43 10.44 -21.43
C ILE A 412 8.44 11.59 -21.45
N ASP A 413 8.07 12.76 -22.00
CA ASP A 413 8.99 13.88 -22.28
C ASP A 413 9.73 14.37 -21.01
N ASP A 414 9.08 14.31 -19.84
CA ASP A 414 9.63 14.78 -18.56
C ASP A 414 10.28 13.65 -17.73
N ASP A 415 10.31 12.41 -18.22
CA ASP A 415 10.92 11.28 -17.49
C ASP A 415 12.44 11.29 -17.59
N ALA A 416 13.10 10.90 -16.48
CA ALA A 416 14.55 10.68 -16.44
C ALA A 416 15.04 9.60 -17.44
N ASN A 417 14.14 8.72 -17.91
CA ASN A 417 14.43 7.67 -18.89
C ASN A 417 13.78 7.95 -20.26
N TYR A 418 13.51 9.23 -20.59
CA TYR A 418 12.83 9.64 -21.82
C TYR A 418 13.38 8.95 -23.08
N GLU A 419 14.70 8.95 -23.27
CA GLU A 419 15.32 8.39 -24.48
C GLU A 419 15.04 6.88 -24.64
N ASP A 420 15.05 6.13 -23.53
CA ASP A 420 14.75 4.70 -23.55
C ASP A 420 13.26 4.43 -23.80
N LEU A 421 12.36 5.23 -23.21
CA LEU A 421 10.92 5.13 -23.45
C LEU A 421 10.57 5.51 -24.89
N LEU A 422 11.21 6.55 -25.44
CA LEU A 422 11.10 6.98 -26.83
C LEU A 422 11.55 5.85 -27.77
N LYS A 423 12.71 5.23 -27.49
CA LYS A 423 13.24 4.09 -28.24
C LYS A 423 12.24 2.93 -28.26
N VAL A 424 11.66 2.61 -27.11
CA VAL A 424 10.66 1.54 -26.96
C VAL A 424 9.43 1.83 -27.83
N CYS A 425 8.87 3.05 -27.77
CA CYS A 425 7.71 3.44 -28.55
C CYS A 425 7.98 3.45 -30.06
N VAL A 426 9.07 4.11 -30.51
CA VAL A 426 9.44 4.21 -31.93
C VAL A 426 9.68 2.83 -32.51
N ASN A 427 10.44 1.97 -31.84
CA ASN A 427 10.68 0.60 -32.31
C ASN A 427 9.38 -0.20 -32.40
N ARG A 428 8.45 0.01 -31.45
CA ARG A 428 7.16 -0.66 -31.48
C ARG A 428 6.31 -0.22 -32.67
N TYR A 429 6.18 1.09 -32.90
CA TYR A 429 5.49 1.65 -34.07
C TYR A 429 6.08 1.13 -35.39
N LEU A 430 7.41 1.17 -35.53
CA LEU A 430 8.09 0.65 -36.72
C LEU A 430 7.83 -0.85 -36.93
N LYS A 431 7.83 -1.65 -35.85
CA LYS A 431 7.54 -3.09 -35.90
C LYS A 431 6.10 -3.39 -36.33
N VAL A 432 5.13 -2.53 -35.99
CA VAL A 432 3.74 -2.65 -36.45
C VAL A 432 3.45 -1.84 -37.73
N SER A 433 4.50 -1.44 -38.46
CA SER A 433 4.43 -0.73 -39.75
C SER A 433 3.78 0.67 -39.70
N ARG A 434 3.77 1.33 -38.54
CA ARG A 434 3.21 2.67 -38.31
C ARG A 434 4.30 3.75 -38.37
N LYS A 435 4.86 3.96 -39.56
CA LYS A 435 5.99 4.89 -39.78
C LYS A 435 5.61 6.37 -39.61
N PHE A 436 4.36 6.75 -39.85
CA PHE A 436 3.92 8.14 -39.72
C PHE A 436 3.90 8.59 -38.25
N GLU A 437 3.43 7.74 -37.36
CA GLU A 437 3.37 7.95 -35.92
C GLU A 437 4.78 7.96 -35.31
N ALA A 438 5.64 7.03 -35.74
CA ALA A 438 7.06 7.07 -35.37
C ALA A 438 7.73 8.38 -35.83
N ALA A 439 7.46 8.83 -37.06
CA ALA A 439 7.97 10.10 -37.57
C ALA A 439 7.46 11.31 -36.78
N LYS A 440 6.18 11.33 -36.37
CA LYS A 440 5.62 12.39 -35.52
C LYS A 440 6.34 12.49 -34.18
N MET A 441 6.59 11.36 -33.51
CA MET A 441 7.34 11.37 -32.25
C MET A 441 8.78 11.88 -32.45
N LEU A 442 9.44 11.45 -33.52
CA LEU A 442 10.82 11.87 -33.84
C LEU A 442 10.94 13.32 -34.32
N ALA A 443 9.88 13.89 -34.91
CA ALA A 443 9.87 15.26 -35.37
C ALA A 443 9.80 16.29 -34.22
N ARG A 444 9.36 15.87 -33.03
CA ARG A 444 9.28 16.75 -31.85
C ARG A 444 10.64 17.33 -31.48
N PRO A 445 10.71 18.61 -31.02
CA PRO A 445 11.95 19.22 -30.57
C PRO A 445 12.68 18.42 -29.49
N ALA A 446 11.96 17.84 -28.52
CA ALA A 446 12.53 17.03 -27.44
C ALA A 446 13.25 15.76 -27.95
N SER A 447 12.83 15.22 -29.09
CA SER A 447 13.47 14.06 -29.72
C SER A 447 14.78 14.42 -30.44
N GLN A 448 14.96 15.68 -30.82
CA GLN A 448 16.14 16.14 -31.56
C GLN A 448 17.39 16.06 -30.66
N GLY A 449 18.42 15.37 -31.13
CA GLY A 449 19.66 15.14 -30.37
C GLY A 449 19.68 13.86 -29.52
N THR A 450 18.58 13.09 -29.47
CA THR A 450 18.60 11.73 -28.90
C THR A 450 19.32 10.75 -29.85
N ARG A 451 19.94 9.68 -29.31
CA ARG A 451 20.52 8.61 -30.14
C ARG A 451 19.45 7.89 -30.95
N VAL A 452 18.21 7.84 -30.44
CA VAL A 452 17.05 7.28 -31.16
C VAL A 452 16.81 8.03 -32.46
N PHE A 453 16.82 9.36 -32.43
CA PHE A 453 16.70 10.19 -33.63
C PHE A 453 17.87 9.97 -34.59
N GLU A 454 19.11 10.04 -34.11
CA GLU A 454 20.30 9.89 -34.96
C GLU A 454 20.39 8.52 -35.64
N THR A 455 20.01 7.46 -34.93
CA THR A 455 20.02 6.09 -35.47
C THR A 455 18.99 5.92 -36.59
N ASN A 456 17.84 6.60 -36.48
CA ASN A 456 16.73 6.50 -37.43
C ASN A 456 16.83 7.49 -38.60
N ARG A 457 17.71 8.49 -38.52
CA ARG A 457 17.94 9.51 -39.56
C ARG A 457 18.41 8.92 -40.91
N ASN A 458 19.02 7.73 -40.88
CA ASN A 458 19.50 7.05 -42.08
C ASN A 458 18.40 6.30 -42.86
N ASP A 459 17.21 6.09 -42.28
CA ASP A 459 16.05 5.59 -43.05
C ASP A 459 15.49 6.75 -43.89
N LYS A 460 15.70 6.68 -45.22
CA LYS A 460 15.29 7.72 -46.17
C LYS A 460 13.80 8.04 -46.11
N GLN A 461 12.94 7.04 -45.88
CA GLN A 461 11.49 7.26 -45.82
C GLN A 461 11.11 7.97 -44.52
N LEU A 462 11.68 7.52 -43.41
CA LEU A 462 11.41 8.09 -42.09
C LEU A 462 11.96 9.52 -42.00
N ALA A 463 13.17 9.77 -42.51
CA ALA A 463 13.77 11.09 -42.58
C ALA A 463 12.93 12.08 -43.42
N TYR A 464 12.36 11.62 -44.53
CA TYR A 464 11.44 12.43 -45.34
C TYR A 464 10.14 12.74 -44.59
N LEU A 465 9.54 11.77 -43.89
CA LEU A 465 8.35 12.02 -43.08
C LEU A 465 8.62 12.99 -41.93
N VAL A 466 9.76 12.85 -41.27
CA VAL A 466 10.20 13.78 -40.21
C VAL A 466 10.36 15.19 -40.77
N SER A 467 10.99 15.37 -41.93
CA SER A 467 11.14 16.70 -42.54
C SER A 467 9.78 17.32 -42.89
N LEU A 468 8.83 16.52 -43.41
CA LEU A 468 7.46 17.02 -43.67
C LEU A 468 6.79 17.55 -42.39
N TYR A 469 6.99 16.92 -41.24
CA TYR A 469 6.45 17.40 -39.97
C TYR A 469 7.23 18.58 -39.37
N GLN A 470 8.51 18.75 -39.73
CA GLN A 470 9.33 19.91 -39.33
C GLN A 470 9.07 21.14 -40.21
N ASP A 471 8.69 20.93 -41.48
CA ASP A 471 8.38 21.98 -42.46
C ASP A 471 6.94 22.51 -42.31
N LEU A 472 6.07 21.78 -41.60
CA LEU A 472 4.85 22.36 -41.05
C LEU A 472 5.28 23.32 -39.95
N ASP A 473 4.90 24.61 -40.05
CA ASP A 473 5.07 25.59 -38.96
C ASP A 473 4.78 24.87 -37.64
N PRO A 474 5.69 24.91 -36.63
CA PRO A 474 5.54 24.14 -35.42
C PRO A 474 4.13 24.39 -34.92
N PRO A 475 3.23 23.40 -35.03
CA PRO A 475 1.83 23.63 -34.79
C PRO A 475 1.75 24.15 -33.36
N ILE A 476 1.18 25.34 -33.22
CA ILE A 476 0.90 25.98 -31.93
C ILE A 476 0.30 24.89 -31.06
N ASP A 477 1.06 24.40 -30.06
CA ASP A 477 0.74 23.30 -29.13
C ASP A 477 -0.35 22.35 -29.68
N HIS A 478 0.00 21.16 -30.20
CA HIS A 478 -0.97 20.23 -30.82
C HIS A 478 -2.23 19.96 -29.98
N PHE A 479 -2.19 20.23 -28.68
CA PHE A 479 -3.37 20.52 -27.88
C PHE A 479 -3.70 22.01 -28.00
N GLY A 480 -4.44 22.38 -29.05
CA GLY A 480 -5.06 23.71 -29.10
C GLY A 480 -5.80 23.97 -27.78
N PRO A 481 -6.08 25.21 -27.39
CA PRO A 481 -6.71 25.49 -26.08
C PRO A 481 -8.02 24.70 -25.89
N MET A 482 -8.64 24.26 -26.99
CA MET A 482 -9.84 23.45 -27.05
C MET A 482 -9.95 22.76 -28.44
N GLU A 483 -10.68 21.65 -28.53
CA GLU A 483 -11.11 21.07 -29.82
C GLU A 483 -12.15 21.98 -30.51
N GLU A 484 -12.14 22.01 -31.85
CA GLU A 484 -13.17 22.72 -32.62
C GLU A 484 -14.55 22.19 -32.24
N GLY A 485 -15.55 23.07 -32.20
CA GLY A 485 -16.90 22.69 -31.81
C GLY A 485 -17.13 22.49 -30.31
N CYS A 486 -16.13 22.40 -29.43
CA CYS A 486 -16.34 22.08 -28.01
C CYS A 486 -16.72 23.28 -27.10
N LEU A 487 -17.16 22.99 -25.88
CA LEU A 487 -17.53 23.94 -24.81
C LEU A 487 -16.36 24.87 -24.46
N ALA A 488 -16.57 26.18 -24.61
CA ALA A 488 -15.57 27.19 -24.27
C ALA A 488 -15.94 27.92 -22.97
N LEU A 489 -15.12 27.79 -21.92
CA LEU A 489 -15.27 28.59 -20.72
C LEU A 489 -14.85 30.05 -20.97
N PRO A 490 -15.51 31.03 -20.32
CA PRO A 490 -15.20 32.46 -20.44
C PRO A 490 -13.92 32.85 -19.68
N CYS A 491 -12.79 32.21 -20.00
CA CYS A 491 -11.48 32.47 -19.39
C CYS A 491 -10.59 33.32 -20.33
N PRO A 492 -9.92 34.39 -19.85
CA PRO A 492 -9.21 35.33 -20.73
C PRO A 492 -8.03 34.75 -21.51
N ARG A 493 -7.41 33.65 -21.04
CA ARG A 493 -6.23 33.07 -21.71
C ARG A 493 -6.54 32.22 -22.94
N SER A 494 -7.76 31.68 -23.07
CA SER A 494 -8.21 30.96 -24.26
C SER A 494 -8.76 31.90 -25.33
N ILE A 495 -9.14 33.12 -24.96
CA ILE A 495 -9.85 34.06 -25.85
C ILE A 495 -9.27 35.47 -25.71
N GLN A 496 -8.25 35.81 -26.51
CA GLN A 496 -7.49 37.08 -26.43
C GLN A 496 -8.31 38.38 -26.63
N LYS A 497 -9.63 38.30 -26.90
CA LYS A 497 -10.47 39.45 -27.25
C LYS A 497 -11.83 39.54 -26.53
N VAL A 498 -12.13 38.69 -25.56
CA VAL A 498 -13.37 38.84 -24.76
C VAL A 498 -13.12 39.82 -23.61
N PRO A 499 -13.91 40.89 -23.45
CA PRO A 499 -13.72 41.88 -22.41
C PRO A 499 -14.32 41.38 -21.09
N HIS A 500 -13.62 40.50 -20.38
CA HIS A 500 -13.94 40.17 -18.99
C HIS A 500 -12.67 40.17 -18.12
N PRO A 501 -12.77 40.54 -16.82
CA PRO A 501 -11.63 40.60 -15.91
C PRO A 501 -10.93 39.24 -15.78
N ASP A 502 -9.69 39.25 -15.29
CA ASP A 502 -8.89 38.05 -14.99
C ASP A 502 -9.64 37.13 -14.01
N ASN A 503 -10.38 36.17 -14.55
CA ASN A 503 -11.25 35.27 -13.78
C ASN A 503 -10.64 33.88 -13.54
N LEU A 504 -9.42 33.62 -14.05
CA LEU A 504 -8.67 32.39 -13.85
C LEU A 504 -7.52 32.63 -12.87
N PHE A 505 -7.52 31.89 -11.77
CA PHE A 505 -6.56 32.00 -10.69
C PHE A 505 -5.82 30.67 -10.51
N VAL A 506 -4.50 30.67 -10.69
CA VAL A 506 -3.67 29.48 -10.45
C VAL A 506 -2.96 29.67 -9.12
N ILE A 507 -3.22 28.77 -8.17
CA ILE A 507 -2.64 28.74 -6.84
C ILE A 507 -1.52 27.72 -6.85
N GLU A 508 -0.29 28.22 -6.88
CA GLU A 508 0.94 27.41 -6.84
C GLU A 508 1.71 27.63 -5.52
N ASP A 509 1.28 28.58 -4.68
CA ASP A 509 1.94 29.02 -3.44
C ASP A 509 0.89 29.57 -2.44
N ASP A 510 1.30 29.89 -1.21
CA ASP A 510 0.45 30.44 -0.13
C ASP A 510 0.10 31.94 -0.28
N GLY A 511 0.17 32.46 -1.51
CA GLY A 511 0.05 33.88 -1.82
C GLY A 511 -1.38 34.41 -2.01
N LYS A 512 -1.45 35.57 -2.69
CA LYS A 512 -2.68 36.40 -2.81
C LYS A 512 -3.91 35.67 -3.33
N PHE A 513 -3.75 34.70 -4.23
CA PHE A 513 -4.89 33.98 -4.80
C PHE A 513 -5.47 32.95 -3.83
N LEU A 514 -4.64 32.35 -2.97
CA LEU A 514 -5.11 31.51 -1.87
C LEU A 514 -5.85 32.36 -0.83
N ASP A 515 -5.27 33.50 -0.43
CA ASP A 515 -5.91 34.46 0.48
C ASP A 515 -7.27 34.94 -0.05
N GLN A 516 -7.35 35.17 -1.37
CA GLN A 516 -8.58 35.57 -2.02
C GLN A 516 -9.62 34.44 -1.95
N LEU A 517 -9.23 33.22 -2.31
CA LEU A 517 -10.11 32.05 -2.22
C LEU A 517 -10.60 31.84 -0.79
N GLU A 518 -9.71 31.91 0.22
CA GLU A 518 -10.07 31.79 1.63
C GLU A 518 -11.07 32.89 2.05
N ARG A 519 -10.80 34.15 1.70
CA ARG A 519 -11.66 35.27 2.09
C ARG A 519 -13.06 35.15 1.48
N GLU A 520 -13.14 34.75 0.23
CA GLU A 520 -14.39 34.62 -0.51
C GLU A 520 -15.23 33.42 -0.04
N THR A 521 -14.58 32.31 0.33
CA THR A 521 -15.27 31.07 0.70
C THR A 521 -15.48 30.93 2.20
N LEU A 522 -14.51 31.28 3.04
CA LEU A 522 -14.56 31.11 4.50
C LEU A 522 -14.85 32.41 5.24
N GLY A 523 -14.44 33.57 4.70
CA GLY A 523 -14.46 34.86 5.41
C GLY A 523 -15.85 35.40 5.74
N SER A 524 -16.78 35.40 4.79
CA SER A 524 -18.15 35.92 4.97
C SER A 524 -19.10 34.90 5.61
N ARG A 525 -18.75 33.60 5.57
CA ARG A 525 -19.65 32.46 5.78
C ARG A 525 -20.97 32.56 4.98
N SER A 526 -20.98 33.32 3.88
CA SER A 526 -22.14 33.40 3.01
C SER A 526 -22.32 32.03 2.31
N PRO A 527 -23.56 31.55 2.19
CA PRO A 527 -23.82 30.31 1.48
C PRO A 527 -23.32 30.38 0.04
N LEU A 528 -22.54 29.38 -0.38
CA LEU A 528 -21.90 29.32 -1.68
C LEU A 528 -22.07 27.94 -2.27
N THR A 529 -22.28 27.85 -3.59
CA THR A 529 -22.23 26.57 -4.32
C THR A 529 -21.09 26.62 -5.33
N MET A 530 -20.24 25.59 -5.33
CA MET A 530 -19.09 25.49 -6.21
C MET A 530 -19.00 24.11 -6.85
N GLY A 531 -18.59 24.08 -8.10
CA GLY A 531 -18.15 22.86 -8.77
C GLY A 531 -16.72 22.54 -8.38
N VAL A 532 -16.45 21.27 -8.06
CA VAL A 532 -15.11 20.80 -7.68
C VAL A 532 -14.75 19.56 -8.48
N TRP A 533 -13.54 19.54 -9.02
CA TRP A 533 -12.97 18.39 -9.70
C TRP A 533 -11.51 18.22 -9.33
N TRP A 534 -10.98 17.00 -9.31
CA TRP A 534 -9.57 16.74 -9.07
C TRP A 534 -9.04 15.74 -10.08
N LEU A 535 -7.81 15.95 -10.52
CA LEU A 535 -7.18 15.15 -11.56
C LEU A 535 -6.01 14.37 -10.97
N TRP A 536 -6.04 13.06 -11.17
CA TRP A 536 -5.01 12.12 -10.74
C TRP A 536 -3.73 12.21 -11.58
N ARG A 537 -2.63 11.83 -10.93
CA ARG A 537 -1.27 11.83 -11.49
C ARG A 537 -1.13 10.90 -12.71
N CYS A 538 -1.74 9.71 -12.69
CA CYS A 538 -1.76 8.79 -13.83
C CYS A 538 -3.16 8.24 -14.09
N PHE A 539 -3.49 7.96 -15.35
CA PHE A 539 -4.75 7.32 -15.72
C PHE A 539 -4.67 5.78 -15.73
N ASP A 540 -3.47 5.18 -15.81
CA ASP A 540 -3.30 3.73 -15.71
C ASP A 540 -3.07 3.32 -14.25
N PRO A 541 -4.04 2.64 -13.60
CA PRO A 541 -3.89 2.16 -12.22
C PRO A 541 -2.80 1.09 -12.08
N LYS A 542 -2.33 0.48 -13.18
CA LYS A 542 -1.15 -0.39 -13.14
C LYS A 542 0.10 0.42 -12.88
N LEU A 543 0.18 1.66 -13.35
CA LEU A 543 1.33 2.53 -13.12
C LEU A 543 1.23 3.20 -11.76
N ASP A 544 0.11 3.82 -11.43
CA ASP A 544 -0.01 4.56 -10.18
C ASP A 544 -0.55 3.68 -9.04
N LEU A 545 0.37 2.98 -8.38
CA LEU A 545 0.07 2.10 -7.24
C LEU A 545 -0.26 2.87 -5.95
N TRP A 546 0.06 4.17 -5.89
CA TRP A 546 -0.27 5.07 -4.79
C TRP A 546 -0.82 6.40 -5.32
N PRO A 547 -2.05 6.42 -5.85
CA PRO A 547 -2.53 7.57 -6.59
C PRO A 547 -2.85 8.75 -5.68
N ARG A 548 -2.47 9.94 -6.14
CA ARG A 548 -2.74 11.25 -5.54
C ARG A 548 -3.25 12.19 -6.62
N ALA A 549 -4.10 13.14 -6.26
CA ALA A 549 -4.45 14.24 -7.15
C ALA A 549 -3.21 15.12 -7.41
N SER A 550 -3.00 15.50 -8.67
CA SER A 550 -1.99 16.48 -9.07
C SER A 550 -2.45 17.90 -8.79
N PHE A 551 -3.73 18.19 -9.02
CA PHE A 551 -4.33 19.50 -8.80
C PHE A 551 -5.85 19.40 -8.66
N ILE A 552 -6.46 20.47 -8.13
CA ILE A 552 -7.91 20.62 -7.94
C ILE A 552 -8.39 21.78 -8.79
N ALA A 553 -9.49 21.59 -9.52
CA ALA A 553 -10.21 22.61 -10.24
C ALA A 553 -11.47 23.00 -9.46
N ILE A 554 -11.68 24.31 -9.29
CA ILE A 554 -12.85 24.87 -8.58
C ILE A 554 -13.49 25.93 -9.47
N ALA A 555 -14.82 25.91 -9.59
CA ALA A 555 -15.59 26.88 -10.37
C ALA A 555 -16.82 27.39 -9.60
N TYR A 556 -17.00 28.70 -9.49
CA TYR A 556 -18.20 29.34 -8.91
C TYR A 556 -18.30 30.81 -9.36
N GLU A 557 -19.51 31.38 -9.48
CA GLU A 557 -19.75 32.82 -9.76
C GLU A 557 -18.85 33.42 -10.88
N GLN A 558 -18.59 32.64 -11.94
CA GLN A 558 -17.66 32.96 -13.06
C GLN A 558 -16.17 33.07 -12.71
N LYS A 559 -15.76 32.64 -11.51
CA LYS A 559 -14.36 32.49 -11.09
C LYS A 559 -13.91 31.05 -11.23
N PHE A 560 -12.66 30.89 -11.64
CA PHE A 560 -12.05 29.60 -11.92
C PHE A 560 -10.71 29.52 -11.17
N TYR A 561 -10.56 28.50 -10.34
CA TYR A 561 -9.34 28.26 -9.58
C TYR A 561 -8.72 26.92 -9.96
N ILE A 562 -7.41 26.91 -10.14
CA ILE A 562 -6.58 25.71 -10.20
C ILE A 562 -5.67 25.72 -8.99
N VAL A 563 -5.80 24.73 -8.11
CA VAL A 563 -4.92 24.52 -6.96
C VAL A 563 -3.90 23.45 -7.32
N ASP A 564 -2.67 23.86 -7.58
CA ASP A 564 -1.58 22.98 -7.98
C ASP A 564 -0.91 22.33 -6.77
N LEU A 565 -1.42 21.17 -6.36
CA LEU A 565 -0.94 20.47 -5.16
C LEU A 565 0.53 20.05 -5.27
N VAL A 566 1.01 19.75 -6.48
CA VAL A 566 2.42 19.40 -6.71
C VAL A 566 3.33 20.61 -6.48
N ARG A 567 2.96 21.79 -6.98
CA ARG A 567 3.74 23.02 -6.73
C ARG A 567 3.73 23.46 -5.27
N LEU A 568 2.61 23.29 -4.57
CA LEU A 568 2.52 23.55 -3.14
C LEU A 568 3.47 22.65 -2.33
N GLU A 569 3.61 21.37 -2.73
CA GLU A 569 4.58 20.43 -2.14
C GLU A 569 6.03 20.87 -2.41
N GLU A 570 6.34 21.30 -3.64
CA GLU A 570 7.68 21.75 -4.04
C GLU A 570 8.12 23.06 -3.36
N ASN A 571 7.18 23.92 -2.98
CA ASN A 571 7.47 25.21 -2.33
C ASN A 571 7.78 25.10 -0.82
N GLY A 572 7.75 23.87 -0.27
CA GLY A 572 8.24 23.54 1.06
C GLY A 572 7.14 23.35 2.11
N ALA A 573 7.51 22.73 3.23
CA ALA A 573 6.58 22.22 4.23
C ALA A 573 5.61 23.29 4.80
N SER A 574 6.08 24.52 5.03
CA SER A 574 5.23 25.60 5.56
C SER A 574 4.13 26.02 4.58
N VAL A 575 4.48 26.15 3.29
CA VAL A 575 3.54 26.51 2.22
C VAL A 575 2.53 25.38 2.02
N GLU A 576 3.04 24.14 1.98
CA GLU A 576 2.24 22.93 1.87
C GLU A 576 1.20 22.85 3.00
N GLU A 577 1.64 22.94 4.25
CA GLU A 577 0.79 22.86 5.44
C GLU A 577 -0.27 23.96 5.44
N HIS A 578 0.13 25.22 5.24
CA HIS A 578 -0.79 26.34 5.26
C HIS A 578 -1.85 26.23 4.17
N SER A 579 -1.42 25.92 2.94
CA SER A 579 -2.29 25.84 1.77
C SER A 579 -3.25 24.67 1.87
N LYS A 580 -2.77 23.46 2.17
CA LYS A 580 -3.62 22.26 2.28
C LYS A 580 -4.60 22.39 3.44
N ARG A 581 -4.25 23.05 4.55
CA ARG A 581 -5.16 23.37 5.65
C ARG A 581 -6.33 24.25 5.20
N ILE A 582 -6.07 25.31 4.42
CA ILE A 582 -7.12 26.18 3.87
C ILE A 582 -8.03 25.39 2.93
N ILE A 583 -7.46 24.62 2.01
CA ILE A 583 -8.25 23.82 1.06
C ILE A 583 -9.10 22.78 1.80
N CYS A 584 -8.56 22.09 2.80
CA CYS A 584 -9.33 21.18 3.66
C CYS A 584 -10.47 21.91 4.38
N ALA A 585 -10.23 23.12 4.89
CA ALA A 585 -11.26 23.91 5.55
C ALA A 585 -12.39 24.30 4.58
N ILE A 586 -12.10 24.63 3.32
CA ILE A 586 -13.10 24.91 2.28
C ILE A 586 -13.92 23.65 1.95
N LEU A 587 -13.25 22.51 1.76
CA LEU A 587 -13.90 21.23 1.45
C LEU A 587 -14.75 20.69 2.61
N ALA A 588 -14.44 21.07 3.85
CA ALA A 588 -15.22 20.73 5.03
C ALA A 588 -16.26 21.80 5.44
N ALA A 589 -16.25 22.98 4.81
CA ALA A 589 -17.08 24.10 5.21
C ALA A 589 -18.58 23.82 4.98
N PRO A 590 -19.45 23.90 6.01
CA PRO A 590 -20.86 23.53 5.92
C PRO A 590 -21.73 24.53 5.14
N HIS A 591 -21.28 25.78 4.99
CA HIS A 591 -21.95 26.79 4.17
C HIS A 591 -21.51 26.76 2.70
N VAL A 592 -20.51 25.95 2.36
CA VAL A 592 -20.00 25.78 1.00
C VAL A 592 -20.47 24.43 0.47
N LEU A 593 -21.39 24.42 -0.48
CA LEU A 593 -21.89 23.22 -1.12
C LEU A 593 -21.01 22.84 -2.30
N LYS A 594 -20.45 21.61 -2.27
CA LYS A 594 -19.58 21.08 -3.32
C LYS A 594 -20.39 20.24 -4.30
N ILE A 595 -20.36 20.60 -5.57
CA ILE A 595 -20.98 19.83 -6.67
C ILE A 595 -19.88 19.04 -7.37
N VAL A 596 -20.08 17.72 -7.43
CA VAL A 596 -19.16 16.77 -8.06
C VAL A 596 -19.93 15.89 -9.06
N HIS A 597 -19.23 15.02 -9.77
CA HIS A 597 -19.87 14.05 -10.66
C HIS A 597 -19.20 12.67 -10.59
N ASN A 598 -20.00 11.66 -10.25
CA ASN A 598 -19.64 10.24 -10.20
C ASN A 598 -18.39 9.96 -9.36
N VAL A 599 -18.36 10.47 -8.13
CA VAL A 599 -17.25 10.22 -7.19
C VAL A 599 -17.42 8.85 -6.56
N ASP A 600 -16.37 8.03 -6.65
CA ASP A 600 -16.31 6.75 -5.94
C ASP A 600 -15.27 6.77 -4.80
N LYS A 601 -15.15 5.64 -4.10
CA LYS A 601 -14.18 5.48 -3.02
C LYS A 601 -12.74 5.74 -3.48
N ASN A 602 -12.36 5.25 -4.66
CA ASN A 602 -10.99 5.35 -5.14
C ASN A 602 -10.65 6.80 -5.50
N SER A 603 -11.53 7.47 -6.25
CA SER A 603 -11.42 8.88 -6.59
C SER A 603 -11.33 9.75 -5.34
N LEU A 604 -12.14 9.48 -4.30
CA LEU A 604 -12.04 10.21 -3.03
C LEU A 604 -10.69 9.99 -2.35
N VAL A 605 -10.20 8.74 -2.29
CA VAL A 605 -8.90 8.42 -1.67
C VAL A 605 -7.75 9.16 -2.37
N VAL A 606 -7.82 9.30 -3.70
CA VAL A 606 -6.85 10.07 -4.50
C VAL A 606 -6.78 11.53 -4.05
N LEU A 607 -7.94 12.17 -3.84
CA LEU A 607 -8.01 13.53 -3.30
C LEU A 607 -7.48 13.58 -1.86
N GLN A 608 -7.98 12.71 -0.99
CA GLN A 608 -7.63 12.70 0.44
C GLN A 608 -6.13 12.55 0.66
N ARG A 609 -5.47 11.64 -0.06
CA ARG A 609 -4.02 11.45 0.00
C ARG A 609 -3.24 12.66 -0.48
N ALA A 610 -3.77 13.42 -1.44
CA ALA A 610 -3.10 14.61 -1.96
C ALA A 610 -3.22 15.82 -1.03
N LEU A 611 -4.26 15.83 -0.19
CA LEU A 611 -4.52 16.89 0.79
C LEU A 611 -3.78 16.69 2.13
N LEU A 612 -3.16 15.53 2.36
CA LEU A 612 -2.23 15.35 3.47
C LEU A 612 -0.92 16.07 3.17
N THR A 613 -0.30 16.66 4.20
CA THR A 613 1.08 17.12 4.09
C THR A 613 2.03 15.93 3.94
N HIS A 614 3.27 16.17 3.48
CA HIS A 614 4.27 15.11 3.44
C HIS A 614 4.42 14.44 4.81
N GLU A 615 4.58 15.21 5.88
CA GLU A 615 4.74 14.70 7.24
C GLU A 615 3.55 13.86 7.71
N GLU A 616 2.32 14.34 7.49
CA GLU A 616 1.11 13.58 7.85
C GLU A 616 0.98 12.27 7.07
N SER A 617 1.40 12.27 5.80
CA SER A 617 1.37 11.07 4.96
C SER A 617 2.36 9.98 5.39
N MET A 618 3.32 10.31 6.27
CA MET A 618 4.27 9.37 6.85
C MET A 618 3.79 8.76 8.16
N ARG A 619 2.67 9.25 8.74
CA ARG A 619 2.14 8.78 10.04
C ARG A 619 1.24 7.56 9.86
N ALA A 620 1.33 6.62 10.79
CA ALA A 620 0.54 5.38 10.75
C ALA A 620 -0.96 5.57 11.09
N ASP A 621 -1.30 6.60 11.87
CA ASP A 621 -2.65 6.90 12.38
C ASP A 621 -3.32 8.06 11.63
N VAL A 622 -3.05 8.20 10.33
CA VAL A 622 -3.48 9.35 9.55
C VAL A 622 -5.00 9.50 9.47
N VAL A 623 -5.50 10.70 9.80
CA VAL A 623 -6.91 11.06 9.64
C VAL A 623 -7.10 11.67 8.26
N LEU A 624 -7.87 11.00 7.41
CA LEU A 624 -8.13 11.48 6.06
C LEU A 624 -9.09 12.69 6.08
N PRO A 625 -8.81 13.74 5.29
CA PRO A 625 -9.73 14.88 5.13
C PRO A 625 -11.09 14.43 4.61
N HIS A 626 -12.18 15.03 5.10
CA HIS A 626 -13.53 14.74 4.62
C HIS A 626 -14.07 15.87 3.74
N VAL A 627 -15.06 15.57 2.89
CA VAL A 627 -15.70 16.56 2.02
C VAL A 627 -17.18 16.62 2.36
N THR A 628 -17.65 17.80 2.77
CA THR A 628 -19.04 18.00 3.20
C THR A 628 -19.46 19.47 3.16
N PRO A 629 -20.72 19.80 2.81
CA PRO A 629 -21.70 18.95 2.14
C PRO A 629 -21.39 18.79 0.65
N VAL A 630 -21.79 17.64 0.08
CA VAL A 630 -21.57 17.29 -1.33
C VAL A 630 -22.90 16.91 -1.99
N ILE A 631 -23.04 17.28 -3.26
CA ILE A 631 -24.02 16.71 -4.18
C ILE A 631 -23.29 16.13 -5.37
N ASP A 632 -23.62 14.87 -5.67
CA ASP A 632 -23.16 14.22 -6.88
C ASP A 632 -24.22 14.36 -7.98
N LEU A 633 -23.86 14.99 -9.09
CA LEU A 633 -24.74 15.20 -10.24
C LEU A 633 -25.32 13.86 -10.76
N VAL A 634 -24.59 12.75 -10.66
CA VAL A 634 -25.05 11.46 -11.17
C VAL A 634 -26.36 11.02 -10.49
N VAL A 635 -26.52 11.34 -9.21
CA VAL A 635 -27.73 11.03 -8.42
C VAL A 635 -28.88 11.93 -8.87
N VAL A 636 -28.63 13.22 -9.06
CA VAL A 636 -29.66 14.19 -9.49
C VAL A 636 -30.12 13.89 -10.92
N ALA A 637 -29.19 13.59 -11.83
CA ALA A 637 -29.50 13.22 -13.20
C ALA A 637 -30.27 11.89 -13.27
N ALA A 638 -29.92 10.92 -12.43
CA ALA A 638 -30.65 9.66 -12.32
C ALA A 638 -32.09 9.87 -11.83
N TYR A 639 -32.27 10.72 -10.82
CA TYR A 639 -33.60 11.10 -10.31
C TYR A 639 -34.45 11.77 -11.40
N ALA A 640 -33.91 12.79 -12.08
CA ALA A 640 -34.60 13.49 -13.17
C ALA A 640 -34.99 12.56 -14.32
N ARG A 641 -34.14 11.58 -14.64
CA ARG A 641 -34.38 10.59 -15.71
C ARG A 641 -35.17 9.35 -15.27
N ARG A 642 -35.54 9.24 -13.99
CA ARG A 642 -36.18 8.04 -13.42
C ARG A 642 -35.38 6.76 -13.71
N THR A 643 -34.07 6.83 -13.48
CA THR A 643 -33.14 5.68 -13.57
C THR A 643 -32.31 5.55 -12.29
N LYS A 644 -31.35 4.62 -12.29
CA LYS A 644 -30.39 4.37 -11.21
C LYS A 644 -29.11 5.22 -11.41
N PRO A 645 -28.42 5.66 -10.34
CA PRO A 645 -27.16 6.41 -10.48
C PRO A 645 -26.05 5.64 -11.23
N GLY A 646 -26.08 4.30 -11.23
CA GLY A 646 -25.12 3.47 -11.97
C GLY A 646 -25.43 3.30 -13.46
N ALA A 647 -26.44 3.97 -14.01
CA ALA A 647 -26.84 3.86 -15.40
C ALA A 647 -25.87 4.56 -16.37
N HIS A 648 -25.66 3.97 -17.55
CA HIS A 648 -24.77 4.53 -18.57
C HIS A 648 -25.21 5.91 -19.08
N SER A 649 -26.52 6.17 -19.11
CA SER A 649 -27.09 7.45 -19.56
C SER A 649 -26.81 8.63 -18.63
N VAL A 650 -26.38 8.38 -17.38
CA VAL A 650 -26.11 9.42 -16.38
C VAL A 650 -24.68 9.37 -15.84
N SER A 651 -23.98 8.25 -15.97
CA SER A 651 -22.60 8.09 -15.48
C SER A 651 -21.55 8.82 -16.32
N LYS A 652 -21.89 9.24 -17.56
CA LYS A 652 -20.97 9.93 -18.48
C LYS A 652 -21.27 11.42 -18.52
N LEU A 653 -20.37 12.23 -17.96
CA LEU A 653 -20.53 13.68 -17.93
C LEU A 653 -20.63 14.28 -19.34
N SER A 654 -19.87 13.77 -20.33
CA SER A 654 -19.94 14.24 -21.72
C SER A 654 -21.35 14.10 -22.32
N GLY A 655 -22.03 12.99 -22.04
CA GLY A 655 -23.42 12.77 -22.44
C GLY A 655 -24.36 13.75 -21.75
N LEU A 656 -24.19 13.97 -20.44
CA LEU A 656 -25.00 14.93 -19.69
C LEU A 656 -24.77 16.39 -20.15
N THR A 657 -23.53 16.77 -20.43
CA THR A 657 -23.17 18.08 -20.98
C THR A 657 -23.83 18.27 -22.35
N PHE A 658 -23.78 17.26 -23.23
CA PHE A 658 -24.45 17.36 -24.52
C PHE A 658 -25.98 17.43 -24.39
N ASP A 659 -26.56 16.61 -23.53
CA ASP A 659 -28.01 16.52 -23.35
C ASP A 659 -28.59 17.81 -22.75
N TYR A 660 -27.95 18.37 -21.72
CA TYR A 660 -28.49 19.54 -21.02
C TYR A 660 -27.89 20.86 -21.46
N LEU A 661 -26.67 20.89 -21.98
CA LEU A 661 -26.00 22.14 -22.41
C LEU A 661 -25.75 22.20 -23.91
N ARG A 662 -26.15 21.20 -24.69
CA ARG A 662 -26.00 21.18 -26.17
C ARG A 662 -24.57 21.51 -26.67
N LEU A 663 -23.58 21.20 -25.85
CA LEU A 663 -22.16 21.45 -26.10
C LEU A 663 -21.37 20.17 -25.78
N GLU A 664 -20.29 19.94 -26.52
CA GLU A 664 -19.39 18.81 -26.27
C GLU A 664 -18.27 19.21 -25.32
N LEU A 665 -17.86 18.30 -24.43
CA LEU A 665 -16.63 18.47 -23.66
C LEU A 665 -15.43 18.24 -24.59
N CYS A 666 -14.41 19.08 -24.49
CA CYS A 666 -13.10 18.81 -25.12
C CYS A 666 -12.50 17.57 -24.47
N LEU A 667 -12.27 16.49 -25.22
CA LEU A 667 -11.76 15.23 -24.67
C LEU A 667 -10.27 15.00 -24.97
N ALA A 668 -9.62 15.92 -25.69
CA ALA A 668 -8.20 15.84 -26.03
C ALA A 668 -7.29 15.54 -24.83
N GLU A 669 -7.63 16.08 -23.65
CA GLU A 669 -6.85 15.94 -22.42
C GLU A 669 -7.36 14.83 -21.49
N ALA A 670 -8.38 14.05 -21.87
CA ALA A 670 -8.96 13.01 -21.00
C ALA A 670 -7.93 11.95 -20.54
N LEU A 671 -6.90 11.72 -21.36
CA LEU A 671 -5.79 10.81 -21.09
C LEU A 671 -4.43 11.54 -21.03
N GLY A 672 -4.44 12.85 -20.79
CA GLY A 672 -3.24 13.67 -20.68
C GLY A 672 -2.39 13.36 -19.44
N ASN A 673 -1.12 13.77 -19.46
CA ASN A 673 -0.26 13.67 -18.29
C ASN A 673 -0.50 14.85 -17.33
N PHE A 674 -1.33 14.65 -16.32
CA PHE A 674 -1.67 15.70 -15.34
C PHE A 674 -0.58 15.96 -14.29
N GLU A 675 0.53 15.20 -14.29
CA GLU A 675 1.74 15.55 -13.51
C GLU A 675 2.59 16.62 -14.19
N ARG A 676 2.45 16.78 -15.51
CA ARG A 676 3.25 17.73 -16.30
C ARG A 676 3.22 19.13 -15.69
N ARG A 677 4.37 19.79 -15.64
CA ARG A 677 4.49 21.20 -15.24
C ARG A 677 5.31 22.03 -16.24
N PRO A 678 4.91 23.29 -16.54
CA PRO A 678 3.67 23.94 -16.09
C PRO A 678 2.40 23.27 -16.66
N ILE A 679 1.28 23.36 -15.94
CA ILE A 679 0.00 22.80 -16.40
C ILE A 679 -0.42 23.53 -17.68
N ARG A 680 -0.70 22.78 -18.77
CA ARG A 680 -1.10 23.39 -20.04
C ARG A 680 -2.44 24.12 -19.93
N MET A 681 -2.65 25.12 -20.80
CA MET A 681 -3.94 25.81 -20.88
C MET A 681 -5.09 24.85 -21.25
N SER A 682 -4.86 23.90 -22.15
CA SER A 682 -5.82 22.85 -22.51
C SER A 682 -6.19 21.96 -21.32
N GLN A 683 -5.21 21.57 -20.51
CA GLN A 683 -5.42 20.79 -19.27
C GLN A 683 -6.21 21.57 -18.23
N GLN A 684 -5.88 22.86 -18.05
CA GLN A 684 -6.60 23.76 -17.14
C GLN A 684 -8.06 23.92 -17.59
N HIS A 685 -8.29 24.20 -18.87
CA HIS A 685 -9.64 24.32 -19.44
C HIS A 685 -10.44 23.02 -19.31
N TYR A 686 -9.84 21.88 -19.63
CA TYR A 686 -10.45 20.57 -19.47
C TYR A 686 -10.91 20.34 -18.02
N ALA A 687 -10.00 20.53 -17.06
CA ALA A 687 -10.27 20.36 -15.63
C ALA A 687 -11.40 21.29 -15.13
N LEU A 688 -11.35 22.56 -15.53
CA LEU A 688 -12.37 23.54 -15.15
C LEU A 688 -13.71 23.24 -15.80
N SER A 689 -13.73 22.67 -17.01
CA SER A 689 -14.97 22.24 -17.67
C SER A 689 -15.61 21.08 -16.93
N LEU A 690 -14.80 20.17 -16.37
CA LEU A 690 -15.27 19.08 -15.51
C LEU A 690 -15.80 19.57 -14.15
N ALA A 691 -15.25 20.66 -13.61
CA ALA A 691 -15.79 21.29 -12.40
C ALA A 691 -17.07 22.11 -12.68
N TRP A 692 -17.10 22.86 -13.78
CA TRP A 692 -18.16 23.79 -14.11
C TRP A 692 -19.42 23.11 -14.66
N SER A 693 -19.27 22.09 -15.52
CA SER A 693 -20.42 21.43 -16.17
C SER A 693 -21.39 20.82 -15.16
N PRO A 694 -20.95 20.07 -14.12
CA PRO A 694 -21.86 19.53 -13.12
C PRO A 694 -22.65 20.60 -12.37
N LEU A 695 -21.97 21.69 -12.00
CA LEU A 695 -22.59 22.85 -11.36
C LEU A 695 -23.67 23.46 -12.25
N MET A 696 -23.37 23.71 -13.53
CA MET A 696 -24.31 24.36 -14.43
C MET A 696 -25.51 23.47 -14.77
N ILE A 697 -25.29 22.17 -15.00
CA ILE A 697 -26.38 21.22 -15.24
C ILE A 697 -27.32 21.18 -14.03
N LEU A 698 -26.77 21.17 -12.81
CA LEU A 698 -27.60 21.23 -11.61
C LEU A 698 -28.38 22.56 -11.51
N LYS A 699 -27.75 23.70 -11.82
CA LYS A 699 -28.41 25.01 -11.84
C LYS A 699 -29.59 25.06 -12.82
N VAL A 700 -29.43 24.56 -14.04
CA VAL A 700 -30.53 24.58 -15.03
C VAL A 700 -31.67 23.64 -14.63
N LEU A 701 -31.37 22.47 -14.05
CA LEU A 701 -32.40 21.58 -13.52
C LEU A 701 -33.17 22.20 -12.35
N CYS A 702 -32.50 22.95 -11.47
CA CYS A 702 -33.13 23.59 -10.32
C CYS A 702 -33.90 24.86 -10.70
N SER A 703 -33.27 25.78 -11.43
CA SER A 703 -33.87 27.07 -11.80
C SER A 703 -35.09 26.94 -12.70
N HIS A 704 -35.18 25.87 -13.51
CA HIS A 704 -36.35 25.58 -14.33
C HIS A 704 -37.33 24.58 -13.68
N ASP A 705 -37.25 24.39 -12.36
CA ASP A 705 -38.17 23.57 -11.55
C ASP A 705 -38.28 22.09 -11.97
N ILE A 706 -37.27 21.55 -12.67
CA ILE A 706 -37.19 20.11 -13.00
C ILE A 706 -36.92 19.32 -11.72
N VAL A 707 -36.02 19.82 -10.88
CA VAL A 707 -35.74 19.26 -9.54
C VAL A 707 -35.94 20.35 -8.50
N ARG A 708 -36.70 20.05 -7.45
CA ARG A 708 -37.14 20.98 -6.42
C ARG A 708 -36.20 21.01 -5.23
N LEU A 709 -36.22 22.12 -4.47
CA LEU A 709 -35.30 22.36 -3.36
C LEU A 709 -35.28 21.23 -2.31
N HIS A 710 -36.44 20.69 -1.93
CA HIS A 710 -36.53 19.62 -0.93
C HIS A 710 -35.95 18.28 -1.43
N GLU A 711 -36.00 18.03 -2.74
CA GLU A 711 -35.46 16.83 -3.38
C GLU A 711 -33.93 16.92 -3.43
N VAL A 712 -33.38 18.05 -3.91
CA VAL A 712 -31.94 18.29 -3.96
C VAL A 712 -31.33 18.28 -2.54
N LYS A 713 -32.05 18.82 -1.56
CA LYS A 713 -31.66 18.75 -0.14
C LYS A 713 -31.56 17.32 0.38
N ALA A 714 -32.49 16.43 -0.02
CA ALA A 714 -32.46 15.03 0.38
C ALA A 714 -31.28 14.25 -0.25
N MET A 715 -30.78 14.71 -1.39
CA MET A 715 -29.64 14.13 -2.11
C MET A 715 -28.27 14.69 -1.67
N ALA A 716 -28.22 15.65 -0.74
CA ALA A 716 -26.97 16.16 -0.20
C ALA A 716 -26.44 15.25 0.91
N PHE A 717 -25.15 14.92 0.87
CA PHE A 717 -24.51 14.01 1.82
C PHE A 717 -23.07 14.41 2.16
N SER A 718 -22.47 13.70 3.10
CA SER A 718 -21.05 13.82 3.45
C SER A 718 -20.27 12.59 2.98
N ILE A 719 -19.05 12.80 2.49
CA ILE A 719 -18.12 11.72 2.13
C ILE A 719 -16.83 11.81 2.93
N GLY A 720 -16.26 10.66 3.24
CA GLY A 720 -15.00 10.57 4.01
C GLY A 720 -15.15 10.71 5.53
N LEU A 721 -16.38 10.64 6.08
CA LEU A 721 -16.60 10.69 7.53
C LEU A 721 -16.27 9.34 8.22
N PRO A 722 -15.77 9.37 9.46
CA PRO A 722 -15.66 8.18 10.31
C PRO A 722 -17.03 7.52 10.48
N GLY A 723 -17.20 6.30 9.95
CA GLY A 723 -18.48 5.56 9.99
C GLY A 723 -19.29 5.56 8.70
N ALA A 724 -18.89 6.32 7.66
CA ALA A 724 -19.46 6.16 6.33
C ALA A 724 -19.14 4.74 5.79
N PRO A 725 -20.10 4.04 5.16
CA PRO A 725 -19.85 2.71 4.64
C PRO A 725 -18.72 2.74 3.62
N THR A 726 -17.79 1.80 3.71
CA THR A 726 -16.63 1.73 2.79
C THR A 726 -17.04 1.55 1.32
N SER A 727 -18.26 1.06 1.05
CA SER A 727 -18.90 0.91 -0.26
C SER A 727 -20.06 1.90 -0.49
N TRP A 728 -20.00 3.09 0.12
CA TRP A 728 -21.07 4.11 0.01
C TRP A 728 -21.49 4.41 -1.44
N SER A 729 -20.55 4.47 -2.39
CA SER A 729 -20.83 4.74 -3.80
C SER A 729 -21.61 3.59 -4.46
N GLU A 730 -21.31 2.34 -4.12
CA GLU A 730 -22.09 1.17 -4.57
C GLU A 730 -23.49 1.15 -3.94
N ALA A 731 -23.61 1.53 -2.66
CA ALA A 731 -24.88 1.61 -1.96
C ALA A 731 -25.77 2.71 -2.57
N LEU A 732 -25.20 3.89 -2.87
CA LEU A 732 -25.88 4.95 -3.61
C LEU A 732 -26.28 4.49 -5.02
N GLY A 733 -25.38 3.82 -5.74
CA GLY A 733 -25.65 3.28 -7.08
C GLY A 733 -26.80 2.27 -7.15
N ARG A 734 -27.12 1.61 -6.03
CA ARG A 734 -28.25 0.66 -5.88
C ARG A 734 -29.49 1.28 -5.23
N THR A 735 -29.42 2.53 -4.79
CA THR A 735 -30.56 3.18 -4.13
C THR A 735 -31.63 3.52 -5.16
N PRO A 736 -32.88 3.06 -4.98
CA PRO A 736 -33.97 3.41 -5.89
C PRO A 736 -34.28 4.90 -5.77
N LEU A 737 -34.47 5.56 -6.91
CA LEU A 737 -34.79 6.99 -6.99
C LEU A 737 -36.17 7.26 -7.60
N CYS A 738 -36.93 6.21 -7.92
CA CYS A 738 -38.28 6.31 -8.48
C CYS A 738 -39.04 4.99 -8.26
N SER A 739 -40.37 5.04 -8.41
CA SER A 739 -41.25 3.87 -8.22
C SER A 739 -41.23 2.91 -9.41
N ASP A 740 -41.05 3.44 -10.61
CA ASP A 740 -41.04 2.69 -11.87
C ASP A 740 -39.84 3.14 -12.72
N PRO A 741 -38.67 2.48 -12.57
CA PRO A 741 -37.47 2.86 -13.30
C PRO A 741 -37.65 2.60 -14.79
N VAL A 742 -37.30 3.58 -15.62
CA VAL A 742 -37.36 3.42 -17.07
C VAL A 742 -36.42 2.27 -17.47
N ALA A 743 -36.98 1.27 -18.16
CA ALA A 743 -36.19 0.17 -18.68
C ALA A 743 -35.17 0.72 -19.69
N GLU A 744 -33.89 0.62 -19.36
CA GLU A 744 -32.82 0.92 -20.30
C GLU A 744 -32.80 -0.22 -21.34
N LEU A 745 -32.99 0.13 -22.61
CA LEU A 745 -32.65 -0.78 -23.69
C LEU A 745 -31.12 -0.91 -23.69
N ASP A 746 -30.61 -2.15 -23.64
CA ASP A 746 -29.18 -2.52 -23.75
C ASP A 746 -28.56 -2.18 -25.13
N ASP A 747 -29.07 -1.16 -25.82
CA ASP A 747 -28.63 -0.76 -27.15
C ASP A 747 -27.82 0.53 -27.06
N ASP A 748 -26.70 0.57 -27.80
CA ASP A 748 -25.75 1.70 -27.97
C ASP A 748 -26.39 2.99 -28.57
N GLY A 749 -27.71 3.17 -28.45
CA GLY A 749 -28.50 4.20 -29.11
C GLY A 749 -29.76 4.71 -28.38
N VAL A 750 -29.88 4.56 -27.05
CA VAL A 750 -30.99 5.19 -26.31
C VAL A 750 -30.83 6.71 -26.32
N GLY A 751 -31.80 7.38 -26.94
CA GLY A 751 -31.73 8.74 -27.45
C GLY A 751 -31.41 9.79 -26.40
N GLY A 752 -30.32 10.51 -26.65
CA GLY A 752 -30.06 11.80 -26.01
C GLY A 752 -31.21 12.77 -26.26
N ILE A 753 -31.24 13.85 -25.48
CA ILE A 753 -32.29 14.85 -25.59
C ILE A 753 -32.14 15.53 -26.97
N PRO A 754 -33.15 15.47 -27.86
CA PRO A 754 -33.02 16.03 -29.20
C PRO A 754 -32.92 17.56 -29.11
N GLY A 755 -32.15 18.19 -29.98
CA GLY A 755 -32.00 19.65 -29.96
C GLY A 755 -30.88 20.14 -30.88
N ALA A 756 -30.93 21.42 -31.24
CA ALA A 756 -29.84 22.05 -31.99
C ALA A 756 -28.53 22.02 -31.19
N TYR A 757 -27.42 21.86 -31.90
CA TYR A 757 -26.08 21.90 -31.33
C TYR A 757 -25.62 23.35 -31.15
N GLY A 758 -24.87 23.64 -30.09
CA GLY A 758 -24.25 24.95 -29.86
C GLY A 758 -25.22 26.08 -29.50
N GLN A 759 -26.45 25.75 -29.10
CA GLN A 759 -27.50 26.72 -28.77
C GLN A 759 -28.03 26.54 -27.35
N ASN A 760 -28.30 27.66 -26.67
CA ASN A 760 -29.00 27.64 -25.38
C ASN A 760 -30.49 27.36 -25.58
N LEU A 761 -30.89 26.10 -25.37
CA LEU A 761 -32.28 25.67 -25.53
C LEU A 761 -33.14 25.80 -24.26
N TRP A 762 -32.57 26.21 -23.12
CA TRP A 762 -33.35 26.38 -21.87
C TRP A 762 -34.37 27.53 -21.93
N GLU A 763 -34.21 28.46 -22.87
CA GLU A 763 -35.22 29.50 -23.10
C GLU A 763 -36.37 29.00 -23.99
N ASP A 764 -36.20 27.88 -24.69
CA ASP A 764 -37.22 27.26 -25.55
C ASP A 764 -38.17 26.38 -24.72
N PRO A 765 -39.45 26.75 -24.57
CA PRO A 765 -40.43 25.96 -23.82
C PRO A 765 -40.73 24.60 -24.47
N GLU A 766 -40.66 24.48 -25.80
CA GLU A 766 -40.96 23.24 -26.51
C GLU A 766 -39.85 22.22 -26.30
N TRP A 767 -38.60 22.66 -26.33
CA TRP A 767 -37.46 21.83 -25.99
C TRP A 767 -37.46 21.44 -24.52
N ARG A 768 -37.68 22.40 -23.61
CA ARG A 768 -37.76 22.12 -22.16
C ARG A 768 -38.84 21.10 -21.81
N GLY A 769 -39.96 21.10 -22.52
CA GLY A 769 -41.03 20.11 -22.34
C GLY A 769 -40.61 18.66 -22.65
N GLN A 770 -39.47 18.46 -23.32
CA GLN A 770 -38.91 17.14 -23.65
C GLN A 770 -37.91 16.64 -22.61
N ILE A 771 -37.53 17.49 -21.64
CA ILE A 771 -36.64 17.10 -20.55
C ILE A 771 -37.36 16.10 -19.63
N PRO A 772 -36.74 14.95 -19.32
CA PRO A 772 -37.29 13.98 -18.37
C PRO A 772 -37.63 14.63 -17.03
N GLN A 773 -38.79 14.25 -16.48
CA GLN A 773 -39.30 14.75 -15.21
C GLN A 773 -39.17 13.68 -14.14
N PRO A 774 -38.83 14.04 -12.89
CA PRO A 774 -38.75 13.07 -11.80
C PRO A 774 -40.11 12.46 -11.43
N ASP A 775 -40.08 11.39 -10.63
CA ASP A 775 -41.27 10.81 -10.00
C ASP A 775 -41.62 11.58 -8.72
N ILE A 776 -42.49 12.58 -8.85
CA ILE A 776 -42.86 13.51 -7.77
C ILE A 776 -43.58 12.86 -6.58
N GLU A 777 -44.09 11.63 -6.73
CA GLU A 777 -44.76 10.89 -5.66
C GLU A 777 -43.79 10.01 -4.86
N PHE A 778 -42.56 9.84 -5.35
CA PHE A 778 -41.56 9.00 -4.71
C PHE A 778 -41.00 9.65 -3.44
N ASP A 779 -41.01 8.91 -2.32
CA ASP A 779 -40.39 9.36 -1.06
C ASP A 779 -38.86 9.22 -1.12
N LEU A 780 -38.23 10.17 -1.80
CA LEU A 780 -36.78 10.24 -1.96
C LEU A 780 -36.06 10.33 -0.61
N ALA A 781 -36.57 11.15 0.32
CA ALA A 781 -35.97 11.28 1.64
C ALA A 781 -36.03 9.95 2.41
N GLY A 782 -37.18 9.28 2.43
CA GLY A 782 -37.34 7.97 3.04
C GLY A 782 -36.43 6.90 2.42
N ALA A 783 -36.20 6.95 1.11
CA ALA A 783 -35.28 6.04 0.43
C ALA A 783 -33.84 6.19 0.95
N PHE A 784 -33.32 7.43 1.06
CA PHE A 784 -31.99 7.68 1.60
C PHE A 784 -31.88 7.32 3.09
N HIS A 785 -32.87 7.70 3.91
CA HIS A 785 -32.86 7.38 5.34
C HIS A 785 -32.94 5.88 5.63
N SER A 786 -33.64 5.11 4.80
CA SER A 786 -33.78 3.66 5.00
C SER A 786 -32.60 2.86 4.46
N ARG A 787 -31.94 3.32 3.38
CA ARG A 787 -30.88 2.56 2.70
C ARG A 787 -29.47 2.99 3.08
N VAL A 788 -29.26 4.30 3.24
CA VAL A 788 -27.94 4.90 3.52
C VAL A 788 -28.02 5.96 4.64
N PRO A 789 -28.58 5.63 5.82
CA PRO A 789 -28.77 6.61 6.91
C PRO A 789 -27.49 7.32 7.34
N GLN A 790 -26.35 6.63 7.22
CA GLN A 790 -25.02 7.14 7.60
C GLN A 790 -24.54 8.30 6.70
N LEU A 791 -25.11 8.45 5.50
CA LEU A 791 -24.75 9.50 4.54
C LEU A 791 -25.64 10.75 4.68
N VAL A 792 -26.79 10.63 5.34
CA VAL A 792 -27.72 11.75 5.51
C VAL A 792 -27.06 12.85 6.34
N LEU A 793 -27.11 14.09 5.83
CA LEU A 793 -26.53 15.23 6.53
C LEU A 793 -27.17 15.43 7.91
N PRO A 794 -26.36 15.74 8.95
CA PRO A 794 -26.85 16.26 10.22
C PRO A 794 -27.76 17.47 10.02
N ALA A 795 -28.77 17.64 10.89
CA ALA A 795 -29.83 18.65 10.70
C ALA A 795 -29.30 20.10 10.62
N ASP A 796 -28.24 20.41 11.37
CA ASP A 796 -27.53 21.69 11.34
C ASP A 796 -26.82 21.90 9.98
N GLN A 797 -26.10 20.89 9.48
CA GLN A 797 -25.46 20.95 8.16
C GLN A 797 -26.48 21.01 7.03
N ALA A 798 -27.57 20.24 7.12
CA ALA A 798 -28.65 20.27 6.14
C ALA A 798 -29.33 21.65 6.05
N LYS A 799 -29.44 22.37 7.17
CA LYS A 799 -29.96 23.75 7.19
C LYS A 799 -28.99 24.73 6.53
N MET A 800 -27.68 24.58 6.76
CA MET A 800 -26.67 25.42 6.10
C MET A 800 -26.59 25.15 4.60
N ALA A 801 -26.63 23.87 4.20
CA ALA A 801 -26.69 23.45 2.81
C ALA A 801 -27.96 24.00 2.11
N GLU A 802 -29.12 24.01 2.78
CA GLU A 802 -30.35 24.59 2.22
C GLU A 802 -30.17 26.05 1.80
N HIS A 803 -29.43 26.85 2.57
CA HIS A 803 -29.17 28.24 2.20
C HIS A 803 -28.30 28.35 0.94
N ALA A 804 -27.31 27.48 0.75
CA ALA A 804 -26.48 27.44 -0.45
C ALA A 804 -27.28 26.93 -1.66
N LEU A 805 -28.12 25.92 -1.44
CA LEU A 805 -29.00 25.33 -2.44
C LEU A 805 -29.97 26.32 -3.04
N ARG A 806 -30.49 27.28 -2.26
CA ARG A 806 -31.40 28.31 -2.78
C ARG A 806 -30.80 29.13 -3.93
N GLY A 807 -29.48 29.31 -3.95
CA GLY A 807 -28.79 29.98 -5.05
C GLY A 807 -28.91 29.25 -6.40
N LEU A 808 -29.15 27.93 -6.40
CA LEU A 808 -29.35 27.14 -7.62
C LEU A 808 -30.70 27.41 -8.31
N PHE A 809 -31.66 28.01 -7.60
CA PHE A 809 -33.01 28.28 -8.11
C PHE A 809 -33.14 29.70 -8.69
N ASP A 810 -32.05 30.46 -8.77
CA ASP A 810 -32.05 31.78 -9.40
C ASP A 810 -31.95 31.65 -10.94
N VAL A 811 -33.10 31.81 -11.60
CA VAL A 811 -33.23 31.79 -13.06
C VAL A 811 -32.41 32.90 -13.72
N GLN A 812 -32.37 34.10 -13.14
CA GLN A 812 -31.67 35.23 -13.76
C GLN A 812 -30.15 35.04 -13.70
N SER A 813 -29.64 34.59 -12.55
CA SER A 813 -28.23 34.23 -12.41
C SER A 813 -27.84 33.10 -13.36
N THR A 814 -28.63 32.02 -13.43
CA THR A 814 -28.37 30.88 -14.31
C THR A 814 -28.36 31.28 -15.78
N LYS A 815 -29.36 32.07 -16.21
CA LYS A 815 -29.43 32.61 -17.57
C LYS A 815 -28.21 33.45 -17.93
N CYS A 816 -27.81 34.36 -17.04
CA CYS A 816 -26.64 35.21 -17.27
C CYS A 816 -25.35 34.39 -17.44
N GLU A 817 -25.14 33.34 -16.63
CA GLU A 817 -23.98 32.46 -16.75
C GLU A 817 -24.00 31.64 -18.05
N LEU A 818 -25.16 31.16 -18.48
CA LEU A 818 -25.31 30.49 -19.78
C LEU A 818 -25.04 31.45 -20.94
N ASP A 819 -25.62 32.65 -20.94
CA ASP A 819 -25.43 33.63 -22.00
C ASP A 819 -23.95 33.96 -22.20
N VAL A 820 -23.19 34.11 -21.11
CA VAL A 820 -21.74 34.32 -21.14
C VAL A 820 -20.99 33.11 -21.72
N LEU A 821 -21.38 31.88 -21.35
CA LEU A 821 -20.80 30.65 -21.90
C LEU A 821 -21.02 30.54 -23.40
N TYR A 822 -22.26 30.71 -23.88
CA TYR A 822 -22.57 30.57 -25.30
C TYR A 822 -21.94 31.70 -26.13
N GLN A 823 -21.76 32.89 -25.57
CA GLN A 823 -20.96 33.95 -26.21
C GLN A 823 -19.48 33.54 -26.35
N ALA A 824 -18.89 32.96 -25.30
CA ALA A 824 -17.52 32.45 -25.36
C ALA A 824 -17.37 31.32 -26.40
N TYR A 825 -18.34 30.41 -26.44
CA TYR A 825 -18.43 29.34 -27.44
C TYR A 825 -18.47 29.88 -28.87
N LEU A 826 -19.42 30.75 -29.18
CA LEU A 826 -19.59 31.31 -30.53
C LEU A 826 -18.38 32.11 -30.97
N HIS A 827 -17.74 32.83 -30.05
CA HIS A 827 -16.50 33.55 -30.33
C HIS A 827 -15.36 32.60 -30.70
N MET A 828 -15.21 31.50 -29.98
CA MET A 828 -14.21 30.48 -30.30
C MET A 828 -14.47 29.83 -31.66
N GLN A 829 -15.71 29.47 -31.98
CA GLN A 829 -16.05 28.91 -33.29
C GLN A 829 -15.73 29.89 -34.43
N GLY A 830 -16.10 31.17 -34.28
CA GLY A 830 -15.76 32.20 -35.27
C GLY A 830 -14.24 32.41 -35.44
N ALA A 831 -13.43 32.15 -34.41
CA ALA A 831 -11.98 32.19 -34.52
C ALA A 831 -11.43 31.02 -35.35
N TYR A 832 -12.01 29.82 -35.27
CA TYR A 832 -11.65 28.68 -36.11
C TYR A 832 -12.02 28.92 -37.58
N GLU A 833 -13.21 29.43 -37.87
CA GLU A 833 -13.65 29.73 -39.25
C GLU A 833 -12.77 30.78 -39.96
N SER A 834 -12.06 31.61 -39.19
CA SER A 834 -11.17 32.66 -39.72
C SER A 834 -9.73 32.20 -40.00
N ARG A 835 -9.35 31.00 -39.52
CA ARG A 835 -8.04 30.37 -39.73
C ARG A 835 -8.10 29.41 -40.90
#